data_AF-A0A9P9QIP2-F1
#
_entry.id   AF-A0A9P9QIP2-F1
#
_cell.length_a   1.000
_cell.length_b   1.000
_cell.length_c   1.000
_cell.angle_alpha   90.00
_cell.angle_beta   90.00
_cell.angle_gamma   90.00
#
_symmetry.space_group_name_H-M   'P 1'
#
loop_
_entity.id
_entity.type
_entity.pdbx_description
1 polymer ?
#
loop_
_entity_poly.entity_id
_entity_poly.type
_entity_poly.pdbx_seq_one_letter_code
_entity_poly.pdbx_strand_id
1 'polypeptide(L)'
;MVFLRTVALSLWCAVSVLSKPLNVPAVVPRQEAAPLTDEQKICGNIIILTRNNYTLFYANEVFKCLQSVPFNDAVATRFINYYNMTLQFQSTTAFLKDPPAGYQQPPVDVQQVLSQIQANVTAGVYKNQYSFEADLQLLVHRMHDSHVTLNAGILDTFSFLSPAGLVSVSADGKQAPEIYLADDLLQSQWQGYQASPITTINGRDIIEYLTEFAELNANGRLEPNADWNSLMDSPPLWISGDLSVVQSTTMYPGDEIDITLKNKTDASTYWLAIYNEVEDTGPLTTGGDFYNYFVLGEVPASYDENNPWWPTLEDDDSSDNSTKAPDPYVANCARGNPSAENWCLESYGAYPNDPVVSQPGLSVIAGGVVTGYIYNDTSTAVLSIPSFYQYDTNIEQFDYAIQYFIGNATQRNVSKVVIDLQTNTGGNVYLAYNTFKQLFYHIDPYAASRIRSHKLADVLGNTYSTWWKELEQDFDGDNELNGEYYNYTAADEWVVGNRINAASGRNFSSWAEYSSQVTVKGDKFSAAQRFNLSDEVFDSAAFDGWIPYGYGIAIDDNATPQVWDPKDIVILTDGACASTCALFVELMSHQAGVRTVAVGGRPSPGPMQAVSGSRGARIYDASELDSNFNFVANTIKDTAATAMLPNRSDTGMWITTAGINIRDQVRANDNEPLQFKYQAADCRIYYTIANVFNMTRLWHDVAAAAFDDVSLCIPGSTGFPSALNSSSSSTPPPPRTAQPAVLDFDLANNVTPENSTLGNDGSMQAGPGRPSGEIKACKSSSECTGTSTCVDTSIRCNGALKTVKACLPSCRSNEQSCPRTSECDYDRQAPSKLNAVSGRKASVDQPFYLGRCRPSGASAFLPCPR
;
A
#
# COMPACT_ATOMS: atom_id res chain seq x y z
N MET A 1 -16.22 8.99 0.34
CA MET A 1 -17.52 9.72 0.41
C MET A 1 -18.78 8.84 0.62
N VAL A 2 -18.95 7.71 -0.09
CA VAL A 2 -20.00 6.68 0.10
C VAL A 2 -20.04 6.19 1.54
N PHE A 3 -18.90 5.67 1.99
CA PHE A 3 -18.79 4.82 3.17
C PHE A 3 -19.26 5.49 4.47
N LEU A 4 -18.77 6.69 4.79
CA LEU A 4 -19.22 7.40 6.00
C LEU A 4 -20.71 7.80 5.96
N ARG A 5 -21.30 8.03 4.77
CA ARG A 5 -22.69 8.48 4.66
C ARG A 5 -23.73 7.36 4.73
N THR A 6 -23.40 6.12 4.34
CA THR A 6 -24.33 4.98 4.54
C THR A 6 -24.28 4.40 5.94
N VAL A 7 -23.11 4.40 6.59
CA VAL A 7 -22.94 3.81 7.93
C VAL A 7 -23.68 4.63 9.00
N ALA A 8 -23.55 5.96 8.97
CA ALA A 8 -24.20 6.86 9.93
C ALA A 8 -25.74 6.77 9.98
N LEU A 9 -26.38 6.29 8.90
CA LEU A 9 -27.85 6.13 8.82
C LEU A 9 -28.37 4.84 9.49
N SER A 10 -27.53 3.80 9.64
CA SER A 10 -27.94 2.52 10.22
C SER A 10 -28.18 2.57 11.73
N LEU A 11 -27.49 3.49 12.44
CA LEU A 11 -27.62 3.72 13.88
C LEU A 11 -28.95 4.32 14.33
N TRP A 12 -29.81 4.79 13.41
CA TRP A 12 -31.08 5.47 13.75
C TRP A 12 -32.35 4.62 13.58
N CYS A 13 -32.25 3.39 13.04
CA CYS A 13 -33.41 2.55 12.73
C CYS A 13 -33.35 1.13 13.36
N ALA A 14 -32.89 1.03 14.61
CA ALA A 14 -32.91 -0.22 15.36
C ALA A 14 -34.30 -0.58 15.95
N VAL A 15 -35.32 -0.79 15.09
CA VAL A 15 -36.63 -1.36 15.50
C VAL A 15 -37.18 -2.36 14.48
N SER A 16 -36.79 -3.63 14.68
CA SER A 16 -37.50 -4.86 14.28
C SER A 16 -38.16 -4.95 12.89
N VAL A 17 -37.50 -5.63 11.96
CA VAL A 17 -38.18 -6.43 10.92
C VAL A 17 -37.63 -7.85 10.95
N LEU A 18 -38.49 -8.83 11.25
CA LEU A 18 -38.18 -10.25 11.12
C LEU A 18 -38.07 -10.60 9.63
N SER A 19 -36.84 -10.86 9.16
CA SER A 19 -36.58 -11.31 7.80
C SER A 19 -37.21 -12.69 7.57
N LYS A 20 -38.05 -12.79 6.54
CA LYS A 20 -38.47 -14.09 5.98
C LYS A 20 -37.37 -14.59 5.02
N PRO A 21 -37.15 -15.91 4.89
CA PRO A 21 -36.23 -16.44 3.89
C PRO A 21 -36.70 -16.06 2.48
N LEU A 22 -35.80 -15.48 1.69
CA LEU A 22 -36.01 -15.16 0.28
C LEU A 22 -35.96 -16.45 -0.54
N ASN A 23 -37.05 -16.76 -1.24
CA ASN A 23 -37.08 -17.83 -2.24
C ASN A 23 -36.41 -17.35 -3.54
N VAL A 24 -35.10 -17.58 -3.66
CA VAL A 24 -34.37 -17.34 -4.92
C VAL A 24 -34.72 -18.44 -5.93
N PRO A 25 -35.09 -18.12 -7.19
CA PRO A 25 -35.28 -19.12 -8.24
C PRO A 25 -34.01 -19.94 -8.49
N ALA A 26 -34.17 -21.23 -8.82
CA ALA A 26 -33.03 -22.13 -8.97
C ALA A 26 -32.07 -21.70 -10.09
N VAL A 27 -30.77 -21.60 -9.74
CA VAL A 27 -29.65 -21.41 -10.66
C VAL A 27 -29.69 -22.47 -11.77
N VAL A 28 -29.31 -22.09 -13.00
CA VAL A 28 -29.17 -23.02 -14.13
C VAL A 28 -28.21 -24.16 -13.72
N PRO A 29 -28.67 -25.41 -13.60
CA PRO A 29 -27.84 -26.45 -13.03
C PRO A 29 -26.66 -26.81 -13.94
N ARG A 30 -25.50 -27.05 -13.31
CA ARG A 30 -24.49 -27.97 -13.84
C ARG A 30 -25.22 -29.27 -14.24
N GLN A 31 -25.01 -29.75 -15.47
CA GLN A 31 -25.61 -31.01 -15.88
C GLN A 31 -25.11 -32.15 -14.98
N GLU A 32 -26.06 -32.92 -14.44
CA GLU A 32 -25.88 -34.16 -13.68
C GLU A 32 -25.21 -34.06 -12.29
N ALA A 33 -25.95 -33.54 -11.30
CA ALA A 33 -25.72 -33.82 -9.87
C ALA A 33 -27.02 -33.72 -9.04
N ALA A 34 -26.99 -34.21 -7.81
CA ALA A 34 -28.08 -34.02 -6.83
C ALA A 34 -28.21 -32.53 -6.41
N PRO A 35 -29.38 -32.08 -5.90
CA PRO A 35 -29.56 -30.69 -5.48
C PRO A 35 -28.57 -30.31 -4.37
N LEU A 36 -27.78 -29.26 -4.59
CA LEU A 36 -26.89 -28.69 -3.57
C LEU A 36 -27.71 -28.15 -2.38
N THR A 37 -27.17 -28.32 -1.18
CA THR A 37 -27.68 -27.69 0.05
C THR A 37 -27.37 -26.18 0.06
N ASP A 38 -27.98 -25.43 0.98
CA ASP A 38 -27.77 -23.99 1.07
C ASP A 38 -26.38 -23.64 1.62
N GLU A 39 -25.83 -24.48 2.50
CA GLU A 39 -24.44 -24.41 2.98
C GLU A 39 -23.44 -24.56 1.81
N GLN A 40 -23.68 -25.50 0.89
CA GLN A 40 -22.84 -25.69 -0.30
C GLN A 40 -22.96 -24.56 -1.34
N LYS A 41 -24.02 -23.74 -1.29
CA LYS A 41 -24.27 -22.62 -2.20
C LYS A 41 -23.83 -21.26 -1.63
N ILE A 42 -23.36 -21.20 -0.39
CA ILE A 42 -23.13 -19.92 0.31
C ILE A 42 -22.26 -18.96 -0.51
N CYS A 43 -21.20 -19.47 -1.12
CA CYS A 43 -20.33 -18.73 -2.04
C CYS A 43 -21.05 -18.28 -3.32
N GLY A 44 -21.83 -19.14 -3.97
CA GLY A 44 -22.59 -18.77 -5.16
C GLY A 44 -23.70 -17.76 -4.90
N ASN A 45 -24.33 -17.80 -3.71
CA ASN A 45 -25.31 -16.80 -3.31
C ASN A 45 -24.67 -15.40 -3.23
N ILE A 46 -23.47 -15.28 -2.65
CA ILE A 46 -22.71 -14.02 -2.61
C ILE A 46 -22.43 -13.52 -4.04
N ILE A 47 -21.98 -14.39 -4.94
CA ILE A 47 -21.67 -14.05 -6.34
C ILE A 47 -22.90 -13.68 -7.19
N ILE A 48 -24.08 -14.25 -6.89
CA ILE A 48 -25.34 -13.82 -7.51
C ILE A 48 -25.74 -12.43 -6.98
N LEU A 49 -25.55 -12.17 -5.69
CA LEU A 49 -25.85 -10.88 -5.07
C LEU A 49 -24.94 -9.77 -5.62
N THR A 50 -23.64 -10.02 -5.84
CA THR A 50 -22.74 -9.03 -6.46
C THR A 50 -23.16 -8.63 -7.87
N ARG A 51 -23.64 -9.59 -8.68
CA ARG A 51 -24.23 -9.31 -10.00
C ARG A 51 -25.54 -8.51 -9.92
N ASN A 52 -26.26 -8.58 -8.81
CA ASN A 52 -27.45 -7.76 -8.53
C ASN A 52 -27.13 -6.46 -7.76
N ASN A 53 -25.92 -5.91 -7.93
CA ASN A 53 -25.43 -4.67 -7.31
C ASN A 53 -25.29 -4.66 -5.78
N TYR A 54 -25.55 -5.77 -5.08
CA TYR A 54 -25.21 -5.88 -3.66
C TYR A 54 -23.70 -5.93 -3.51
N THR A 55 -23.22 -5.22 -2.50
CA THR A 55 -21.78 -5.16 -2.22
C THR A 55 -21.48 -5.29 -0.72
N LEU A 56 -22.53 -5.19 0.11
CA LEU A 56 -22.53 -5.39 1.55
C LEU A 56 -23.01 -6.81 1.90
N PHE A 57 -22.22 -7.49 2.71
CA PHE A 57 -22.43 -8.84 3.25
C PHE A 57 -21.98 -8.85 4.71
N TYR A 58 -22.54 -9.73 5.54
CA TYR A 58 -22.02 -9.94 6.89
C TYR A 58 -20.68 -10.69 6.83
N ALA A 59 -19.76 -10.36 7.75
CA ALA A 59 -18.45 -11.01 7.80
C ALA A 59 -18.56 -12.53 7.98
N ASN A 60 -19.56 -12.97 8.76
CA ASN A 60 -19.77 -14.37 9.09
C ASN A 60 -20.26 -15.23 7.91
N GLU A 61 -21.01 -14.66 6.96
CA GLU A 61 -21.46 -15.32 5.73
C GLU A 61 -20.29 -15.51 4.76
N VAL A 62 -19.47 -14.46 4.60
CA VAL A 62 -18.25 -14.51 3.77
C VAL A 62 -17.22 -15.47 4.39
N PHE A 63 -17.01 -15.43 5.70
CA PHE A 63 -16.06 -16.32 6.37
C PHE A 63 -16.45 -17.80 6.20
N LYS A 64 -17.74 -18.14 6.36
CA LYS A 64 -18.25 -19.50 6.05
C LYS A 64 -18.04 -19.90 4.59
N CYS A 65 -18.17 -18.96 3.64
CA CYS A 65 -17.79 -19.23 2.25
C CYS A 65 -16.31 -19.56 2.12
N LEU A 66 -15.41 -18.74 2.68
CA LEU A 66 -13.95 -18.97 2.64
C LEU A 66 -13.55 -20.30 3.31
N GLN A 67 -14.21 -20.66 4.41
CA GLN A 67 -14.03 -21.96 5.09
C GLN A 67 -14.52 -23.16 4.26
N SER A 68 -15.43 -22.96 3.30
CA SER A 68 -15.94 -24.01 2.40
C SER A 68 -15.04 -24.26 1.18
N VAL A 69 -14.01 -23.44 0.96
CA VAL A 69 -13.08 -23.59 -0.15
C VAL A 69 -12.10 -24.74 0.15
N PRO A 70 -12.08 -25.81 -0.68
CA PRO A 70 -11.27 -27.00 -0.42
C PRO A 70 -9.77 -26.68 -0.48
N PHE A 71 -8.97 -27.44 0.27
CA PHE A 71 -7.51 -27.33 0.26
C PHE A 71 -6.86 -28.37 -0.67
N ASN A 72 -5.75 -28.00 -1.33
CA ASN A 72 -4.95 -28.93 -2.15
C ASN A 72 -3.45 -28.81 -1.80
N ASP A 73 -2.91 -29.89 -1.25
CA ASP A 73 -1.53 -29.97 -0.76
C ASP A 73 -0.48 -29.82 -1.86
N ALA A 74 -0.74 -30.40 -3.04
CA ALA A 74 0.15 -30.33 -4.19
C ALA A 74 0.20 -28.93 -4.81
N VAL A 75 -0.89 -28.15 -4.78
CA VAL A 75 -0.93 -26.75 -5.21
C VAL A 75 -0.22 -25.85 -4.21
N ALA A 76 -0.57 -25.96 -2.92
CA ALA A 76 0.09 -25.22 -1.85
C ALA A 76 1.61 -25.46 -1.83
N THR A 77 2.06 -26.70 -2.02
CA THR A 77 3.49 -27.04 -2.10
C THR A 77 4.19 -26.37 -3.28
N ARG A 78 3.56 -26.26 -4.46
CA ARG A 78 4.19 -25.56 -5.62
C ARG A 78 4.29 -24.05 -5.35
N PHE A 79 3.25 -23.46 -4.76
CA PHE A 79 3.25 -22.05 -4.39
C PHE A 79 4.28 -21.71 -3.31
N ILE A 80 4.42 -22.54 -2.26
CA ILE A 80 5.48 -22.39 -1.25
C ILE A 80 6.87 -22.41 -1.91
N ASN A 81 7.10 -23.31 -2.87
CA ASN A 81 8.37 -23.37 -3.59
C ASN A 81 8.63 -22.11 -4.44
N TYR A 82 7.62 -21.62 -5.17
CA TYR A 82 7.70 -20.37 -5.93
C TYR A 82 8.01 -19.18 -5.02
N TYR A 83 7.23 -19.02 -3.94
CA TYR A 83 7.35 -17.89 -3.02
C TYR A 83 8.65 -17.94 -2.20
N ASN A 84 9.14 -19.12 -1.81
CA ASN A 84 10.47 -19.28 -1.21
C ASN A 84 11.56 -18.73 -2.15
N MET A 85 11.52 -19.11 -3.44
CA MET A 85 12.48 -18.60 -4.43
C MET A 85 12.41 -17.08 -4.59
N THR A 86 11.21 -16.47 -4.48
CA THR A 86 11.05 -15.00 -4.45
C THR A 86 11.66 -14.40 -3.18
N LEU A 87 11.33 -14.94 -2.00
CA LEU A 87 11.83 -14.47 -0.70
C LEU A 87 13.35 -14.63 -0.52
N GLN A 88 14.06 -15.37 -1.38
CA GLN A 88 15.54 -15.33 -1.41
C GLN A 88 16.10 -13.94 -1.75
N PHE A 89 15.33 -13.12 -2.47
CA PHE A 89 15.71 -11.77 -2.86
C PHE A 89 15.28 -10.71 -1.83
N GLN A 90 14.46 -11.06 -0.83
CA GLN A 90 14.12 -10.16 0.28
C GLN A 90 15.39 -9.82 1.07
N SER A 91 15.78 -8.55 1.01
CA SER A 91 17.06 -8.08 1.53
C SER A 91 17.23 -8.29 3.04
N THR A 92 16.16 -8.11 3.80
CA THR A 92 16.20 -8.02 5.27
C THR A 92 16.22 -9.35 6.03
N THR A 93 16.10 -10.51 5.36
CA THR A 93 15.84 -11.83 6.00
C THR A 93 16.81 -12.21 7.14
N ALA A 94 18.11 -11.95 6.99
CA ALA A 94 19.10 -12.22 8.04
C ALA A 94 18.95 -11.34 9.30
N PHE A 95 18.45 -10.11 9.13
CA PHE A 95 18.18 -9.17 10.22
C PHE A 95 16.81 -9.43 10.87
N LEU A 96 15.81 -9.89 10.14
CA LEU A 96 14.53 -10.34 10.72
C LEU A 96 14.72 -11.51 11.69
N LYS A 97 15.61 -12.45 11.35
CA LYS A 97 15.93 -13.63 12.17
C LYS A 97 16.64 -13.28 13.48
N ASP A 98 17.61 -12.36 13.40
CA ASP A 98 18.42 -11.90 14.53
C ASP A 98 18.47 -10.36 14.52
N PRO A 99 17.42 -9.67 14.97
CA PRO A 99 17.36 -8.21 14.89
C PRO A 99 18.22 -7.55 15.98
N PRO A 100 18.74 -6.34 15.75
CA PRO A 100 19.47 -5.59 16.78
C PRO A 100 18.57 -5.25 17.97
N ALA A 101 19.19 -4.98 19.12
CA ALA A 101 18.48 -4.74 20.38
C ALA A 101 17.48 -3.56 20.34
N GLY A 102 17.67 -2.59 19.43
CA GLY A 102 16.75 -1.47 19.24
C GLY A 102 15.50 -1.76 18.43
N TYR A 103 15.43 -2.88 17.70
CA TYR A 103 14.28 -3.23 16.87
C TYR A 103 13.06 -3.57 17.72
N GLN A 104 11.92 -2.92 17.47
CA GLN A 104 10.75 -2.93 18.36
C GLN A 104 9.72 -4.03 18.04
N GLN A 105 9.96 -4.86 17.03
CA GLN A 105 9.07 -5.97 16.64
C GLN A 105 9.69 -7.35 16.92
N PRO A 106 8.89 -8.43 17.06
CA PRO A 106 9.40 -9.77 17.31
C PRO A 106 10.36 -10.27 16.23
N PRO A 107 11.31 -11.18 16.54
CA PRO A 107 12.15 -11.77 15.52
C PRO A 107 11.34 -12.80 14.70
N VAL A 108 11.68 -12.96 13.42
CA VAL A 108 11.12 -14.00 12.55
C VAL A 108 12.19 -14.61 11.66
N ASP A 109 12.39 -15.92 11.80
CA ASP A 109 13.15 -16.70 10.81
C ASP A 109 12.19 -17.09 9.68
N VAL A 110 12.12 -16.23 8.66
CA VAL A 110 11.21 -16.37 7.51
C VAL A 110 11.33 -17.76 6.86
N GLN A 111 12.55 -18.30 6.77
CA GLN A 111 12.80 -19.59 6.13
C GLN A 111 12.41 -20.76 7.02
N GLN A 112 12.58 -20.64 8.34
CA GLN A 112 12.07 -21.63 9.29
C GLN A 112 10.54 -21.67 9.28
N VAL A 113 9.86 -20.51 9.31
CA VAL A 113 8.39 -20.46 9.30
C VAL A 113 7.83 -21.00 7.99
N LEU A 114 8.39 -20.62 6.84
CA LEU A 114 7.94 -21.16 5.54
C LEU A 114 8.16 -22.69 5.44
N SER A 115 9.22 -23.22 6.07
CA SER A 115 9.43 -24.67 6.20
C SER A 115 8.42 -25.34 7.14
N GLN A 116 7.96 -24.64 8.19
CA GLN A 116 6.90 -25.12 9.09
C GLN A 116 5.55 -25.14 8.37
N ILE A 117 5.22 -24.10 7.59
CA ILE A 117 4.03 -24.07 6.73
C ILE A 117 4.05 -25.27 5.76
N GLN A 118 5.18 -25.54 5.09
CA GLN A 118 5.31 -26.72 4.23
C GLN A 118 5.13 -28.05 4.99
N ALA A 119 5.63 -28.15 6.22
CA ALA A 119 5.43 -29.34 7.06
C ALA A 119 3.95 -29.50 7.47
N ASN A 120 3.25 -28.40 7.76
CA ASN A 120 1.82 -28.38 8.06
C ASN A 120 0.98 -28.81 6.85
N VAL A 121 1.36 -28.41 5.63
CA VAL A 121 0.77 -28.90 4.37
C VAL A 121 0.90 -30.43 4.30
N THR A 122 2.13 -30.96 4.42
CA THR A 122 2.38 -32.41 4.33
C THR A 122 1.77 -33.22 5.47
N ALA A 123 1.58 -32.62 6.65
CA ALA A 123 0.90 -33.23 7.79
C ALA A 123 -0.64 -33.14 7.72
N GLY A 124 -1.20 -32.45 6.72
CA GLY A 124 -2.64 -32.26 6.58
C GLY A 124 -3.27 -31.43 7.70
N VAL A 125 -2.55 -30.43 8.21
CA VAL A 125 -3.04 -29.53 9.28
C VAL A 125 -4.18 -28.66 8.76
N TYR A 126 -3.98 -27.98 7.64
CA TYR A 126 -4.97 -27.13 6.98
C TYR A 126 -6.15 -27.96 6.47
N LYS A 127 -7.38 -27.53 6.78
CA LYS A 127 -8.63 -28.21 6.36
C LYS A 127 -9.33 -27.53 5.20
N ASN A 128 -9.08 -26.24 5.02
CA ASN A 128 -9.60 -25.42 3.94
C ASN A 128 -8.52 -24.47 3.44
N GLN A 129 -8.73 -23.88 2.27
CA GLN A 129 -7.75 -22.98 1.66
C GLN A 129 -7.48 -21.74 2.53
N TYR A 130 -8.50 -21.23 3.23
CA TYR A 130 -8.39 -20.05 4.10
C TYR A 130 -7.33 -20.24 5.18
N SER A 131 -7.36 -21.39 5.88
CA SER A 131 -6.42 -21.70 6.96
C SER A 131 -4.95 -21.73 6.51
N PHE A 132 -4.69 -22.12 5.26
CA PHE A 132 -3.36 -22.13 4.66
C PHE A 132 -2.90 -20.72 4.26
N GLU A 133 -3.75 -19.99 3.53
CA GLU A 133 -3.42 -18.63 3.08
C GLU A 133 -3.26 -17.67 4.26
N ALA A 134 -4.06 -17.82 5.32
CA ALA A 134 -4.00 -16.98 6.51
C ALA A 134 -2.69 -17.17 7.31
N ASP A 135 -2.17 -18.39 7.41
CA ASP A 135 -0.88 -18.67 8.06
C ASP A 135 0.29 -18.05 7.26
N LEU A 136 0.22 -18.13 5.93
CA LEU A 136 1.21 -17.50 5.06
C LEU A 136 1.14 -15.97 5.10
N GLN A 137 -0.06 -15.39 5.09
CA GLN A 137 -0.25 -13.94 5.21
C GLN A 137 0.21 -13.42 6.58
N LEU A 138 0.04 -14.19 7.65
CA LEU A 138 0.62 -13.87 8.97
C LEU A 138 2.16 -13.85 8.93
N LEU A 139 2.82 -14.73 8.16
CA LEU A 139 4.26 -14.63 7.92
C LEU A 139 4.60 -13.32 7.19
N VAL A 140 3.79 -12.88 6.22
CA VAL A 140 3.99 -11.60 5.51
C VAL A 140 3.93 -10.41 6.46
N HIS A 141 2.87 -10.28 7.27
CA HIS A 141 2.71 -9.19 8.24
C HIS A 141 3.87 -9.15 9.26
N ARG A 142 4.34 -10.33 9.70
CA ARG A 142 5.46 -10.48 10.65
C ARG A 142 6.83 -10.09 10.11
N MET A 143 6.97 -9.75 8.82
CA MET A 143 8.21 -9.15 8.30
C MET A 143 8.29 -7.63 8.56
N HIS A 144 7.18 -6.98 8.94
CA HIS A 144 7.10 -5.56 9.28
C HIS A 144 7.79 -4.64 8.25
N ASP A 145 7.56 -4.92 6.97
CA ASP A 145 8.14 -4.22 5.82
C ASP A 145 7.05 -4.09 4.75
N SER A 146 6.50 -2.88 4.59
CA SER A 146 5.39 -2.59 3.67
C SER A 146 5.73 -2.70 2.18
N HIS A 147 6.97 -3.05 1.81
CA HIS A 147 7.33 -3.50 0.46
C HIS A 147 7.11 -5.01 0.27
N VAL A 148 6.93 -5.77 1.35
CA VAL A 148 6.65 -7.20 1.29
C VAL A 148 5.15 -7.40 1.33
N THR A 149 4.56 -7.67 0.16
CA THR A 149 3.13 -7.83 -0.02
C THR A 149 2.80 -9.23 -0.53
N LEU A 150 1.57 -9.67 -0.29
CA LEU A 150 1.03 -10.85 -0.93
C LEU A 150 -0.48 -10.69 -1.10
N ASN A 151 -0.90 -10.61 -2.36
CA ASN A 151 -2.29 -10.66 -2.77
C ASN A 151 -2.43 -11.86 -3.70
N ALA A 152 -3.02 -12.94 -3.20
CA ALA A 152 -3.11 -14.23 -3.89
C ALA A 152 -4.29 -15.04 -3.36
N GLY A 153 -4.79 -15.99 -4.16
CA GLY A 153 -5.80 -16.93 -3.70
C GLY A 153 -7.13 -16.29 -3.29
N ILE A 154 -7.75 -16.86 -2.25
CA ILE A 154 -9.08 -16.44 -1.76
C ILE A 154 -9.03 -15.32 -0.71
N LEU A 155 -7.88 -15.04 -0.10
CA LEU A 155 -7.72 -13.87 0.78
C LEU A 155 -7.75 -12.54 0.02
N ASP A 156 -7.45 -12.54 -1.28
CA ASP A 156 -7.57 -11.35 -2.11
C ASP A 156 -9.05 -11.03 -2.46
N THR A 157 -9.95 -12.01 -2.33
CA THR A 157 -11.36 -11.91 -2.76
C THR A 157 -12.22 -11.00 -1.88
N PHE A 158 -11.92 -10.86 -0.59
CA PHE A 158 -12.71 -10.05 0.33
C PHE A 158 -11.87 -9.30 1.36
N SER A 159 -12.34 -8.14 1.79
CA SER A 159 -11.84 -7.45 2.99
C SER A 159 -12.92 -7.40 4.08
N PHE A 160 -12.55 -7.47 5.35
CA PHE A 160 -13.47 -7.38 6.48
C PHE A 160 -13.51 -5.95 7.02
N LEU A 161 -14.70 -5.36 7.12
CA LEU A 161 -14.92 -3.95 7.43
C LEU A 161 -15.69 -3.74 8.73
N SER A 162 -15.21 -2.80 9.55
CA SER A 162 -15.95 -2.26 10.70
C SER A 162 -16.67 -0.97 10.31
N PRO A 163 -17.94 -0.78 10.68
CA PRO A 163 -18.61 0.52 10.61
C PRO A 163 -18.15 1.51 11.68
N ALA A 164 -17.37 1.09 12.69
CA ALA A 164 -16.92 1.94 13.78
C ALA A 164 -15.46 2.42 13.57
N GLY A 165 -15.29 3.68 13.15
CA GLY A 165 -14.00 4.38 13.19
C GLY A 165 -13.63 4.81 14.61
N LEU A 166 -12.34 4.77 14.95
CA LEU A 166 -11.83 5.06 16.30
C LEU A 166 -10.81 6.21 16.30
N VAL A 167 -10.78 6.99 17.39
CA VAL A 167 -9.72 7.99 17.62
C VAL A 167 -9.19 7.91 19.04
N SER A 168 -7.88 8.11 19.20
CA SER A 168 -7.16 8.07 20.47
C SER A 168 -6.74 9.48 20.89
N VAL A 169 -7.47 10.10 21.83
CA VAL A 169 -7.27 11.52 22.18
C VAL A 169 -7.03 11.76 23.68
N SER A 170 -6.06 12.62 23.97
CA SER A 170 -5.80 13.14 25.31
C SER A 170 -6.70 14.32 25.63
N ALA A 171 -7.16 14.42 26.88
CA ALA A 171 -7.99 15.53 27.35
C ALA A 171 -7.24 16.88 27.35
N ASP A 172 -5.92 16.86 27.55
CA ASP A 172 -5.07 18.06 27.74
C ASP A 172 -3.71 17.97 27.04
N GLY A 173 -3.43 16.89 26.30
CA GLY A 173 -2.13 16.63 25.66
C GLY A 173 -1.06 16.06 26.61
N LYS A 174 -1.41 15.76 27.87
CA LYS A 174 -0.50 15.22 28.91
C LYS A 174 -1.01 13.94 29.55
N GLN A 175 -2.31 13.87 29.84
CA GLN A 175 -2.97 12.66 30.30
C GLN A 175 -2.94 11.60 29.20
N ALA A 176 -2.90 10.32 29.61
CA ALA A 176 -3.00 9.22 28.67
C ALA A 176 -4.28 9.35 27.81
N PRO A 177 -4.18 9.22 26.47
CA PRO A 177 -5.34 9.20 25.61
C PRO A 177 -6.43 8.20 26.02
N GLU A 178 -7.69 8.62 25.95
CA GLU A 178 -8.84 7.73 25.96
C GLU A 178 -9.32 7.51 24.51
N ILE A 179 -10.00 6.39 24.25
CA ILE A 179 -10.42 6.00 22.90
C ILE A 179 -11.89 6.34 22.70
N TYR A 180 -12.23 6.95 21.57
CA TYR A 180 -13.59 7.39 21.24
C TYR A 180 -14.01 6.83 19.88
N LEU A 181 -15.32 6.71 19.67
CA LEU A 181 -15.88 6.59 18.32
C LEU A 181 -15.63 7.91 17.58
N ALA A 182 -15.02 7.83 16.39
CA ALA A 182 -14.63 8.99 15.60
C ALA A 182 -15.84 9.89 15.29
N ASP A 183 -16.94 9.27 14.82
CA ASP A 183 -18.19 9.95 14.50
C ASP A 183 -18.87 10.61 15.71
N ASP A 184 -18.85 9.97 16.89
CA ASP A 184 -19.44 10.55 18.12
C ASP A 184 -18.61 11.76 18.58
N LEU A 185 -17.28 11.63 18.61
CA LEU A 185 -16.41 12.74 18.97
C LEU A 185 -16.56 13.91 18.00
N LEU A 186 -16.58 13.64 16.69
CA LEU A 186 -16.75 14.66 15.66
C LEU A 186 -18.11 15.36 15.80
N GLN A 187 -19.22 14.62 15.89
CA GLN A 187 -20.57 15.19 16.05
C GLN A 187 -20.73 15.99 17.34
N SER A 188 -20.11 15.54 18.45
CA SER A 188 -20.17 16.23 19.74
C SER A 188 -19.68 17.68 19.69
N GLN A 189 -18.64 17.95 18.88
CA GLN A 189 -18.08 19.30 18.70
C GLN A 189 -19.07 20.27 18.02
N TRP A 190 -19.94 19.75 17.15
CA TRP A 190 -20.94 20.55 16.43
C TRP A 190 -22.27 20.69 17.17
N GLN A 191 -22.70 19.62 17.86
CA GLN A 191 -23.96 19.59 18.59
C GLN A 191 -23.84 20.12 20.03
N GLY A 192 -22.61 20.31 20.54
CA GLY A 192 -22.34 20.90 21.85
C GLY A 192 -22.58 19.97 23.04
N TYR A 193 -22.60 18.65 22.81
CA TYR A 193 -22.55 17.65 23.87
C TYR A 193 -21.11 17.17 24.11
N GLN A 194 -20.91 16.35 25.14
CA GLN A 194 -19.61 15.74 25.43
C GLN A 194 -19.65 14.25 25.05
N ALA A 195 -18.87 13.86 24.03
CA ALA A 195 -18.66 12.45 23.67
C ALA A 195 -18.08 11.66 24.87
N SER A 196 -18.43 10.37 24.94
CA SER A 196 -17.92 9.46 25.97
C SER A 196 -16.88 8.52 25.39
N PRO A 197 -15.72 8.30 26.04
CA PRO A 197 -14.77 7.29 25.59
C PRO A 197 -15.34 5.88 25.80
N ILE A 198 -14.80 4.95 25.01
CA ILE A 198 -15.02 3.51 25.08
C ILE A 198 -14.26 2.94 26.29
N THR A 199 -14.87 2.00 27.00
CA THR A 199 -14.19 1.21 28.05
C THR A 199 -13.90 -0.22 27.60
N THR A 200 -14.82 -0.84 26.86
CA THR A 200 -14.65 -2.23 26.39
C THR A 200 -15.21 -2.44 25.00
N ILE A 201 -14.59 -3.36 24.25
CA ILE A 201 -15.17 -3.99 23.05
C ILE A 201 -15.30 -5.49 23.35
N ASN A 202 -16.47 -6.08 23.08
CA ASN A 202 -16.78 -7.49 23.32
C ASN A 202 -16.45 -7.95 24.76
N GLY A 203 -16.69 -7.07 25.73
CA GLY A 203 -16.40 -7.29 27.15
C GLY A 203 -14.92 -7.25 27.55
N ARG A 204 -13.99 -7.01 26.63
CA ARG A 204 -12.55 -6.87 26.87
C ARG A 204 -12.15 -5.41 27.01
N ASP A 205 -11.13 -5.12 27.84
CA ASP A 205 -10.57 -3.77 27.96
C ASP A 205 -10.14 -3.23 26.59
N ILE A 206 -10.49 -1.98 26.29
CA ILE A 206 -10.26 -1.38 24.97
C ILE A 206 -8.77 -1.31 24.59
N ILE A 207 -7.85 -1.16 25.56
CA ILE A 207 -6.42 -1.06 25.29
C ILE A 207 -5.80 -2.44 25.08
N GLU A 208 -6.24 -3.44 25.85
CA GLU A 208 -5.89 -4.84 25.66
C GLU A 208 -6.36 -5.34 24.27
N TYR A 209 -7.65 -5.15 23.98
CA TYR A 209 -8.27 -5.56 22.71
C TYR A 209 -7.56 -4.96 21.50
N LEU A 210 -7.36 -3.63 21.47
CA LEU A 210 -6.69 -2.97 20.34
C LEU A 210 -5.20 -3.30 20.25
N THR A 211 -4.53 -3.65 21.36
CA THR A 211 -3.13 -4.08 21.34
C THR A 211 -2.98 -5.40 20.59
N GLU A 212 -3.80 -6.41 20.91
CA GLU A 212 -3.80 -7.70 20.22
C GLU A 212 -4.32 -7.59 18.78
N PHE A 213 -5.36 -6.76 18.56
CA PHE A 213 -5.90 -6.51 17.23
C PHE A 213 -4.85 -5.92 16.28
N ALA A 214 -4.01 -4.99 16.77
CA ALA A 214 -2.88 -4.47 16.01
C ALA A 214 -1.84 -5.54 15.69
N GLU A 215 -1.48 -6.39 16.65
CA GLU A 215 -0.45 -7.41 16.44
C GLU A 215 -0.84 -8.40 15.33
N LEU A 216 -2.14 -8.70 15.16
CA LEU A 216 -2.66 -9.57 14.10
C LEU A 216 -2.93 -8.84 12.77
N ASN A 217 -3.59 -7.66 12.83
CA ASN A 217 -4.18 -7.02 11.65
C ASN A 217 -3.43 -5.80 11.12
N ALA A 218 -2.49 -5.21 11.87
CA ALA A 218 -1.67 -4.15 11.30
C ALA A 218 -0.76 -4.74 10.21
N ASN A 219 -0.63 -4.04 9.08
CA ASN A 219 0.23 -4.42 7.95
C ASN A 219 1.75 -4.33 8.28
N GLY A 220 2.11 -4.32 9.56
CA GLY A 220 3.47 -4.42 10.09
C GLY A 220 4.26 -3.12 10.05
N ARG A 221 4.05 -2.22 11.02
CA ARG A 221 4.98 -1.10 11.26
C ARG A 221 6.20 -1.56 12.05
N LEU A 222 7.25 -0.75 12.07
CA LEU A 222 8.49 -1.00 12.81
C LEU A 222 8.39 -0.81 14.32
N GLU A 223 7.27 -0.27 14.83
CA GLU A 223 7.05 -0.13 16.27
C GLU A 223 5.56 -0.20 16.70
N PRO A 224 5.29 -0.56 17.97
CA PRO A 224 3.93 -0.69 18.50
C PRO A 224 3.11 0.61 18.57
N ASN A 225 3.75 1.79 18.59
CA ASN A 225 3.06 3.09 18.54
C ASN A 225 2.53 3.42 17.13
N ALA A 226 3.28 3.07 16.08
CA ALA A 226 2.86 3.32 14.71
C ALA A 226 1.78 2.31 14.29
N ASP A 227 1.87 1.06 14.74
CA ASP A 227 0.75 0.10 14.61
C ASP A 227 -0.50 0.63 15.31
N TRP A 228 -0.37 1.19 16.53
CA TRP A 228 -1.49 1.80 17.26
C TRP A 228 -2.12 2.98 16.51
N ASN A 229 -1.32 3.86 15.91
CA ASN A 229 -1.84 4.93 15.06
C ASN A 229 -2.58 4.39 13.82
N SER A 230 -2.12 3.28 13.23
CA SER A 230 -2.79 2.70 12.06
C SER A 230 -4.19 2.15 12.36
N LEU A 231 -4.52 1.87 13.63
CA LEU A 231 -5.88 1.53 14.06
C LEU A 231 -6.85 2.71 14.07
N MET A 232 -6.37 3.95 13.98
CA MET A 232 -7.15 5.15 14.26
C MET A 232 -7.47 5.91 12.99
N ASP A 233 -8.68 6.47 12.93
CA ASP A 233 -9.10 7.42 11.92
C ASP A 233 -8.34 8.75 12.10
N SER A 234 -8.11 9.44 10.99
CA SER A 234 -7.52 10.78 11.02
C SER A 234 -7.87 11.58 9.76
N PRO A 235 -7.89 12.93 9.81
CA PRO A 235 -8.11 13.75 8.63
C PRO A 235 -7.13 13.48 7.46
N PRO A 236 -5.82 13.26 7.67
CA PRO A 236 -4.90 12.83 6.62
C PRO A 236 -5.35 11.53 5.92
N LEU A 237 -5.85 10.55 6.67
CA LEU A 237 -6.35 9.28 6.11
C LEU A 237 -7.59 9.49 5.23
N TRP A 238 -8.52 10.34 5.68
CA TRP A 238 -9.73 10.68 4.94
C TRP A 238 -9.43 11.39 3.61
N ILE A 239 -8.39 12.24 3.55
CA ILE A 239 -7.97 12.93 2.31
C ILE A 239 -7.12 12.05 1.38
N SER A 240 -6.54 10.95 1.87
CA SER A 240 -6.01 9.88 1.03
C SER A 240 -7.11 8.98 0.45
N GLY A 241 -8.28 8.94 1.10
CA GLY A 241 -9.38 8.04 0.73
C GLY A 241 -9.28 6.63 1.34
N ASP A 242 -8.35 6.44 2.27
CA ASP A 242 -8.06 5.18 2.96
C ASP A 242 -8.98 4.96 4.17
N LEU A 243 -8.96 3.74 4.72
CA LEU A 243 -9.60 3.36 5.97
C LEU A 243 -8.55 2.97 7.02
N SER A 244 -8.89 3.12 8.30
CA SER A 244 -8.03 2.66 9.39
C SER A 244 -8.02 1.13 9.49
N VAL A 245 -7.01 0.55 10.13
CA VAL A 245 -6.88 -0.91 10.30
C VAL A 245 -8.04 -1.49 11.12
N VAL A 246 -8.67 -0.72 12.02
CA VAL A 246 -9.90 -1.18 12.68
C VAL A 246 -11.11 -1.16 11.74
N GLN A 247 -11.10 -0.32 10.70
CA GLN A 247 -12.15 -0.23 9.69
C GLN A 247 -11.99 -1.20 8.53
N SER A 248 -10.78 -1.72 8.25
CA SER A 248 -10.51 -2.66 7.15
C SER A 248 -9.38 -3.64 7.47
N THR A 249 -9.67 -4.95 7.37
CA THR A 249 -8.73 -6.05 7.67
C THR A 249 -8.80 -7.18 6.65
N THR A 250 -7.70 -7.90 6.43
CA THR A 250 -7.64 -9.11 5.58
C THR A 250 -8.08 -10.36 6.33
N MET A 251 -7.78 -10.45 7.63
CA MET A 251 -8.19 -11.57 8.48
C MET A 251 -9.61 -11.39 8.96
N TYR A 252 -10.33 -12.50 9.17
CA TYR A 252 -11.67 -12.45 9.74
C TYR A 252 -11.58 -12.03 11.23
N PRO A 253 -12.21 -10.91 11.63
CA PRO A 253 -12.02 -10.32 12.96
C PRO A 253 -13.10 -10.69 13.99
N GLY A 254 -14.10 -11.47 13.59
CA GLY A 254 -15.26 -11.85 14.41
C GLY A 254 -16.61 -11.46 13.79
N ASP A 255 -17.69 -11.71 14.53
CA ASP A 255 -19.08 -11.44 14.10
C ASP A 255 -19.59 -10.08 14.59
N GLU A 256 -19.59 -9.90 15.91
CA GLU A 256 -20.21 -8.76 16.61
C GLU A 256 -19.16 -7.81 17.20
N ILE A 257 -19.54 -6.55 17.32
CA ILE A 257 -18.76 -5.44 17.89
C ILE A 257 -19.66 -4.77 18.94
N ASP A 258 -19.58 -5.25 20.18
CA ASP A 258 -20.28 -4.71 21.35
C ASP A 258 -19.40 -3.69 22.06
N ILE A 259 -19.75 -2.40 21.93
CA ILE A 259 -19.01 -1.27 22.50
C ILE A 259 -19.72 -0.77 23.75
N THR A 260 -19.06 -0.81 24.90
CA THR A 260 -19.53 -0.15 26.13
C THR A 260 -18.77 1.15 26.33
N LEU A 261 -19.49 2.27 26.45
CA LEU A 261 -18.93 3.58 26.74
C LEU A 261 -18.88 3.87 28.26
N LYS A 262 -17.96 4.73 28.67
CA LYS A 262 -17.71 5.14 30.08
C LYS A 262 -18.92 5.77 30.78
N ASN A 263 -19.83 6.38 30.02
CA ASN A 263 -21.13 6.89 30.47
C ASN A 263 -22.20 5.79 30.71
N LYS A 264 -21.87 4.52 30.41
CA LYS A 264 -22.75 3.33 30.45
C LYS A 264 -23.85 3.29 29.38
N THR A 265 -23.62 3.90 28.22
CA THR A 265 -24.39 3.58 27.01
C THR A 265 -23.64 2.53 26.20
N ASP A 266 -24.36 1.52 25.74
CA ASP A 266 -23.83 0.47 24.87
C ASP A 266 -24.23 0.73 23.42
N ALA A 267 -23.37 0.35 22.48
CA ALA A 267 -23.62 0.37 21.04
C ALA A 267 -23.12 -0.95 20.43
N SER A 268 -24.02 -1.71 19.81
CA SER A 268 -23.71 -2.98 19.16
C SER A 268 -23.81 -2.82 17.64
N THR A 269 -22.85 -3.41 16.93
CA THR A 269 -22.85 -3.49 15.47
C THR A 269 -22.15 -4.78 15.01
N TYR A 270 -22.11 -5.01 13.70
CA TYR A 270 -21.56 -6.22 13.10
C TYR A 270 -20.36 -5.91 12.21
N TRP A 271 -19.42 -6.86 12.16
CA TRP A 271 -18.43 -6.90 11.09
C TRP A 271 -19.10 -7.26 9.77
N LEU A 272 -18.67 -6.58 8.71
CA LEU A 272 -19.18 -6.76 7.35
C LEU A 272 -18.01 -7.24 6.46
N ALA A 273 -18.28 -7.87 5.32
CA ALA A 273 -17.21 -8.29 4.39
C ALA A 273 -17.46 -7.87 2.94
N ILE A 274 -16.52 -7.12 2.37
CA ILE A 274 -16.62 -6.47 1.07
C ILE A 274 -16.03 -7.35 -0.02
N TYR A 275 -16.68 -7.42 -1.18
CA TYR A 275 -16.19 -8.22 -2.32
C TYR A 275 -15.27 -7.37 -3.21
N ASN A 276 -14.08 -7.90 -3.46
CA ASN A 276 -12.95 -7.17 -4.04
C ASN A 276 -12.76 -7.40 -5.54
N GLU A 277 -13.23 -8.54 -6.07
CA GLU A 277 -12.97 -8.96 -7.46
C GLU A 277 -13.90 -8.25 -8.45
N VAL A 278 -13.34 -7.94 -9.61
CA VAL A 278 -13.80 -6.89 -10.53
C VAL A 278 -14.03 -7.43 -11.93
N GLU A 279 -13.36 -8.53 -12.26
CA GLU A 279 -13.58 -9.30 -13.47
C GLU A 279 -14.91 -10.08 -13.43
N ASP A 280 -15.31 -10.61 -14.59
CA ASP A 280 -16.41 -11.56 -14.61
C ASP A 280 -15.94 -12.97 -14.27
N THR A 281 -16.28 -13.40 -13.06
CA THR A 281 -15.97 -14.74 -12.54
C THR A 281 -16.68 -15.88 -13.26
N GLY A 282 -17.75 -15.58 -14.01
CA GLY A 282 -18.74 -16.59 -14.37
C GLY A 282 -19.53 -17.12 -13.16
N PRO A 283 -20.39 -18.14 -13.38
CA PRO A 283 -21.32 -18.67 -12.38
C PRO A 283 -20.65 -19.56 -11.33
N LEU A 284 -19.80 -18.97 -10.46
CA LEU A 284 -19.27 -19.68 -9.29
C LEU A 284 -20.43 -20.07 -8.37
N THR A 285 -20.53 -21.35 -8.00
CA THR A 285 -21.68 -21.87 -7.23
C THR A 285 -21.25 -22.40 -5.85
N THR A 286 -20.09 -23.04 -5.78
CA THR A 286 -19.57 -23.77 -4.62
C THR A 286 -18.18 -23.29 -4.21
N GLY A 287 -17.71 -23.66 -3.01
CA GLY A 287 -16.33 -23.43 -2.58
C GLY A 287 -15.29 -24.04 -3.53
N GLY A 288 -15.62 -25.14 -4.23
CA GLY A 288 -14.76 -25.72 -5.27
C GLY A 288 -14.66 -24.86 -6.54
N ASP A 289 -15.72 -24.13 -6.90
CA ASP A 289 -15.66 -23.18 -8.02
C ASP A 289 -14.84 -21.94 -7.65
N PHE A 290 -14.94 -21.48 -6.39
CA PHE A 290 -14.06 -20.45 -5.82
C PHE A 290 -12.60 -20.89 -5.85
N TYR A 291 -12.29 -22.14 -5.49
CA TYR A 291 -10.95 -22.68 -5.60
C TYR A 291 -10.42 -22.60 -7.04
N ASN A 292 -11.21 -23.07 -8.01
CA ASN A 292 -10.81 -23.03 -9.42
C ASN A 292 -10.55 -21.58 -9.88
N TYR A 293 -11.44 -20.63 -9.57
CA TYR A 293 -11.29 -19.26 -10.04
C TYR A 293 -10.17 -18.49 -9.33
N PHE A 294 -10.20 -18.43 -7.99
CA PHE A 294 -9.31 -17.59 -7.21
C PHE A 294 -7.95 -18.24 -6.91
N VAL A 295 -7.88 -19.57 -6.81
CA VAL A 295 -6.62 -20.29 -6.51
C VAL A 295 -5.94 -20.78 -7.78
N LEU A 296 -6.67 -21.29 -8.77
CA LEU A 296 -6.07 -21.78 -10.02
C LEU A 296 -6.10 -20.75 -11.16
N GLY A 297 -6.94 -19.71 -11.09
CA GLY A 297 -7.13 -18.78 -12.21
C GLY A 297 -7.92 -19.43 -13.36
N GLU A 298 -8.95 -20.23 -13.07
CA GLU A 298 -9.75 -20.97 -14.06
C GLU A 298 -11.23 -20.53 -14.01
N VAL A 299 -11.80 -20.11 -15.14
CA VAL A 299 -13.24 -19.79 -15.22
C VAL A 299 -14.09 -21.08 -15.34
N PRO A 300 -15.35 -21.09 -14.89
CA PRO A 300 -16.25 -22.22 -15.10
C PRO A 300 -16.33 -22.60 -16.58
N ALA A 301 -16.24 -23.88 -16.92
CA ALA A 301 -16.29 -24.34 -18.32
C ALA A 301 -17.62 -24.03 -19.05
N SER A 302 -18.67 -23.66 -18.29
CA SER A 302 -19.96 -23.17 -18.80
C SER A 302 -20.04 -21.65 -18.95
N TYR A 303 -18.96 -20.91 -18.69
CA TYR A 303 -18.93 -19.46 -18.81
C TYR A 303 -18.88 -19.04 -20.29
N ASP A 304 -19.83 -18.19 -20.69
CA ASP A 304 -19.87 -17.51 -21.97
C ASP A 304 -20.00 -16.02 -21.70
N GLU A 305 -18.97 -15.25 -22.04
CA GLU A 305 -18.92 -13.79 -21.87
C GLU A 305 -20.06 -13.04 -22.58
N ASN A 306 -20.71 -13.68 -23.56
CA ASN A 306 -21.80 -13.10 -24.35
C ASN A 306 -23.19 -13.34 -23.74
N ASN A 307 -23.30 -14.16 -22.69
CA ASN A 307 -24.58 -14.60 -22.14
C ASN A 307 -24.69 -14.35 -20.63
N PRO A 308 -25.64 -13.51 -20.17
CA PRO A 308 -25.87 -13.30 -18.74
C PRO A 308 -26.21 -14.62 -18.03
N TRP A 309 -25.39 -14.97 -17.02
CA TRP A 309 -25.49 -16.25 -16.32
C TRP A 309 -26.23 -16.15 -14.96
N TRP A 310 -26.44 -14.95 -14.44
CA TRP A 310 -27.07 -14.71 -13.14
C TRP A 310 -28.58 -14.48 -13.27
N PRO A 311 -29.39 -14.90 -12.29
CA PRO A 311 -30.78 -14.47 -12.20
C PRO A 311 -30.83 -12.99 -11.79
N THR A 312 -31.62 -12.19 -12.52
CA THR A 312 -32.05 -10.87 -12.05
C THR A 312 -33.02 -11.07 -10.88
N LEU A 313 -32.73 -10.47 -9.73
CA LEU A 313 -33.65 -10.41 -8.61
C LEU A 313 -34.69 -9.31 -8.89
N GLU A 314 -35.95 -9.51 -8.48
CA GLU A 314 -36.97 -8.46 -8.59
C GLU A 314 -36.60 -7.32 -7.61
N ASP A 315 -36.51 -6.09 -8.12
CA ASP A 315 -36.20 -4.91 -7.30
C ASP A 315 -37.31 -4.67 -6.26
N ASP A 316 -36.94 -4.62 -4.98
CA ASP A 316 -37.85 -4.17 -3.92
C ASP A 316 -37.89 -2.63 -3.94
N ASP A 317 -38.93 -2.08 -4.57
CA ASP A 317 -39.10 -0.67 -4.99
C ASP A 317 -39.33 0.31 -3.81
N SER A 318 -38.69 0.01 -2.67
CA SER A 318 -38.66 0.80 -1.44
C SER A 318 -37.71 2.00 -1.58
N SER A 319 -38.17 3.01 -2.32
CA SER A 319 -37.51 4.32 -2.34
C SER A 319 -37.47 4.94 -0.93
N ASP A 320 -36.32 4.85 -0.25
CA ASP A 320 -36.08 5.59 0.98
C ASP A 320 -36.00 7.09 0.66
N ASN A 321 -37.14 7.76 0.82
CA ASN A 321 -37.29 9.19 0.60
C ASN A 321 -36.88 9.99 1.86
N SER A 322 -35.83 9.53 2.55
CA SER A 322 -35.29 10.20 3.73
C SER A 322 -34.69 11.54 3.33
N THR A 323 -35.25 12.61 3.88
CA THR A 323 -34.74 13.96 3.66
C THR A 323 -33.45 14.12 4.44
N LYS A 324 -32.31 13.87 3.77
CA LYS A 324 -30.97 14.08 4.33
C LYS A 324 -30.91 15.47 4.98
N ALA A 325 -30.64 15.49 6.30
CA ALA A 325 -30.39 16.73 7.01
C ALA A 325 -29.22 17.48 6.33
N PRO A 326 -29.24 18.83 6.26
CA PRO A 326 -28.13 19.58 5.70
C PRO A 326 -26.84 19.24 6.43
N ASP A 327 -25.86 18.78 5.67
CA ASP A 327 -24.54 18.45 6.19
C ASP A 327 -23.89 19.71 6.80
N PRO A 328 -23.55 19.72 8.11
CA PRO A 328 -23.07 20.92 8.79
C PRO A 328 -21.69 21.36 8.30
N TYR A 329 -20.88 20.46 7.77
CA TYR A 329 -19.52 20.75 7.30
C TYR A 329 -19.56 21.61 6.03
N VAL A 330 -20.54 21.39 5.15
CA VAL A 330 -20.75 22.18 3.92
C VAL A 330 -20.90 23.67 4.25
N ALA A 331 -21.67 23.99 5.30
CA ALA A 331 -21.87 25.38 5.74
C ALA A 331 -20.64 25.99 6.42
N ASN A 332 -19.67 25.18 6.89
CA ASN A 332 -18.39 25.67 7.40
C ASN A 332 -17.40 25.89 6.26
N CYS A 333 -17.22 24.91 5.38
CA CYS A 333 -16.28 24.97 4.26
C CYS A 333 -16.66 26.03 3.20
N ALA A 334 -17.91 26.49 3.18
CA ALA A 334 -18.35 27.62 2.35
C ALA A 334 -18.12 29.01 2.98
N ARG A 335 -17.56 29.12 4.20
CA ARG A 335 -17.36 30.42 4.88
C ARG A 335 -16.14 31.17 4.35
N GLY A 336 -16.24 32.50 4.34
CA GLY A 336 -15.15 33.38 3.91
C GLY A 336 -14.99 33.35 2.39
N ASN A 337 -13.74 33.25 1.93
CA ASN A 337 -13.37 33.13 0.53
C ASN A 337 -12.59 31.81 0.34
N PRO A 338 -13.25 30.63 0.32
CA PRO A 338 -12.56 29.36 0.12
C PRO A 338 -11.78 29.34 -1.20
N SER A 339 -10.65 28.64 -1.21
CA SER A 339 -9.94 28.27 -2.43
C SER A 339 -10.78 27.32 -3.27
N ALA A 340 -10.64 27.39 -4.60
CA ALA A 340 -11.38 26.54 -5.54
C ALA A 340 -11.07 25.05 -5.35
N GLU A 341 -9.84 24.72 -4.95
CA GLU A 341 -9.39 23.39 -4.59
C GLU A 341 -8.87 23.43 -3.15
N ASN A 342 -9.49 22.66 -2.25
CA ASN A 342 -9.12 22.57 -0.84
C ASN A 342 -9.62 21.24 -0.25
N TRP A 343 -9.10 20.86 0.91
CA TRP A 343 -9.39 19.59 1.58
C TRP A 343 -10.57 19.65 2.58
N CYS A 344 -11.25 20.78 2.73
CA CYS A 344 -12.18 21.00 3.83
C CYS A 344 -13.39 20.04 3.80
N LEU A 345 -13.96 19.75 2.63
CA LEU A 345 -15.14 18.88 2.53
C LEU A 345 -14.80 17.40 2.74
N GLU A 346 -13.72 16.94 2.12
CA GLU A 346 -13.17 15.58 2.24
C GLU A 346 -12.76 15.25 3.69
N SER A 347 -12.30 16.25 4.44
CA SER A 347 -11.83 16.11 5.83
C SER A 347 -12.85 16.53 6.89
N TYR A 348 -14.13 16.68 6.53
CA TYR A 348 -15.21 17.07 7.45
C TYR A 348 -14.94 18.38 8.22
N GLY A 349 -14.26 19.33 7.57
CA GLY A 349 -13.89 20.64 8.12
C GLY A 349 -12.56 20.67 8.89
N ALA A 350 -11.79 19.59 8.93
CA ALA A 350 -10.55 19.54 9.69
C ALA A 350 -9.37 20.26 9.01
N TYR A 351 -9.26 20.18 7.68
CA TYR A 351 -8.35 21.02 6.89
C TYR A 351 -9.00 22.38 6.57
N PRO A 352 -8.24 23.50 6.60
CA PRO A 352 -8.76 24.81 6.22
C PRO A 352 -9.21 24.86 4.76
N ASN A 353 -10.21 25.69 4.48
CA ASN A 353 -10.77 25.87 3.14
C ASN A 353 -10.01 26.90 2.28
N ASP A 354 -8.98 27.54 2.83
CA ASP A 354 -8.22 28.64 2.23
C ASP A 354 -6.70 28.37 2.05
N PRO A 355 -6.27 27.20 1.53
CA PRO A 355 -4.87 26.98 1.18
C PRO A 355 -4.34 28.06 0.23
N VAL A 356 -3.12 28.54 0.51
CA VAL A 356 -2.40 29.49 -0.37
C VAL A 356 -1.77 28.79 -1.57
N VAL A 357 -1.62 27.46 -1.50
CA VAL A 357 -1.16 26.57 -2.57
C VAL A 357 -2.05 25.34 -2.56
N SER A 358 -2.60 24.98 -3.72
CA SER A 358 -3.23 23.68 -3.96
C SER A 358 -2.62 23.10 -5.22
N GLN A 359 -2.22 21.84 -5.18
CA GLN A 359 -1.83 21.12 -6.39
C GLN A 359 -3.07 20.88 -7.25
N PRO A 360 -3.06 21.24 -8.55
CA PRO A 360 -4.16 21.02 -9.48
C PRO A 360 -4.75 19.60 -9.42
N GLY A 361 -6.08 19.50 -9.43
CA GLY A 361 -6.79 18.24 -9.38
C GLY A 361 -6.96 17.63 -7.98
N LEU A 362 -6.71 18.43 -6.93
CA LEU A 362 -6.86 18.04 -5.53
C LEU A 362 -8.16 17.26 -5.26
N SER A 363 -8.07 16.14 -4.53
CA SER A 363 -9.16 15.34 -3.90
C SER A 363 -8.91 13.82 -4.06
N VAL A 364 -9.52 12.99 -3.21
CA VAL A 364 -9.22 11.58 -2.86
C VAL A 364 -9.09 10.49 -3.97
N ILE A 365 -9.07 10.79 -5.28
CA ILE A 365 -8.65 9.82 -6.35
C ILE A 365 -7.90 10.42 -7.55
N ALA A 366 -7.75 11.74 -7.64
CA ALA A 366 -7.01 12.33 -8.75
C ALA A 366 -5.65 12.79 -8.22
N GLY A 367 -4.71 13.09 -9.11
CA GLY A 367 -3.31 13.19 -8.71
C GLY A 367 -3.00 14.27 -7.67
N GLY A 368 -3.77 15.36 -7.60
CA GLY A 368 -3.50 16.45 -6.65
C GLY A 368 -3.53 16.00 -5.18
N VAL A 369 -2.40 16.12 -4.48
CA VAL A 369 -2.25 15.81 -3.04
C VAL A 369 -1.71 16.97 -2.21
N VAL A 370 -0.83 17.80 -2.76
CA VAL A 370 -0.12 18.84 -2.00
C VAL A 370 -1.01 20.05 -1.70
N THR A 371 -0.98 20.52 -0.44
CA THR A 371 -1.51 21.84 -0.06
C THR A 371 -0.53 22.63 0.81
N GLY A 372 -0.61 23.95 0.72
CA GLY A 372 0.24 24.89 1.46
C GLY A 372 -0.56 25.97 2.17
N TYR A 373 -0.19 26.30 3.41
CA TYR A 373 -0.86 27.27 4.29
C TYR A 373 0.18 28.24 4.89
N ILE A 374 -0.23 29.47 5.25
CA ILE A 374 0.66 30.47 5.87
C ILE A 374 -0.07 31.18 7.02
N TYR A 375 0.50 31.08 8.22
CA TYR A 375 -0.03 31.61 9.48
C TYR A 375 0.81 32.81 9.94
N ASN A 376 0.24 34.01 9.82
CA ASN A 376 0.92 35.28 10.10
C ASN A 376 1.11 35.55 11.60
N ASP A 377 0.29 34.95 12.45
CA ASP A 377 0.31 35.10 13.91
C ASP A 377 1.48 34.35 14.56
N THR A 378 1.91 33.23 13.98
CA THR A 378 3.12 32.48 14.41
C THR A 378 4.32 32.65 13.49
N SER A 379 4.17 33.31 12.33
CA SER A 379 5.16 33.36 11.24
C SER A 379 5.60 31.96 10.77
N THR A 380 4.61 31.08 10.60
CA THR A 380 4.78 29.67 10.21
C THR A 380 4.09 29.41 8.87
N ALA A 381 4.77 28.75 7.94
CA ALA A 381 4.13 28.12 6.77
C ALA A 381 4.01 26.61 6.99
N VAL A 382 2.97 26.01 6.42
CA VAL A 382 2.76 24.56 6.47
C VAL A 382 2.67 24.00 5.06
N LEU A 383 3.43 22.95 4.78
CA LEU A 383 3.40 22.19 3.55
C LEU A 383 2.90 20.77 3.84
N SER A 384 1.69 20.44 3.40
CA SER A 384 1.07 19.13 3.59
C SER A 384 1.32 18.25 2.37
N ILE A 385 2.02 17.14 2.56
CA ILE A 385 2.34 16.14 1.54
C ILE A 385 1.89 14.77 2.07
N PRO A 386 0.60 14.42 1.94
CA PRO A 386 0.06 13.15 2.44
C PRO A 386 0.48 11.93 1.60
N SER A 387 1.08 12.15 0.42
CA SER A 387 1.61 11.08 -0.43
C SER A 387 2.69 11.59 -1.39
N PHE A 388 3.65 10.73 -1.76
CA PHE A 388 4.55 10.93 -2.91
C PHE A 388 4.10 10.09 -4.13
N TYR A 389 2.96 9.41 -4.07
CA TYR A 389 2.44 8.53 -5.13
C TYR A 389 1.87 9.36 -6.27
N GLN A 390 2.72 9.73 -7.22
CA GLN A 390 2.46 10.69 -8.29
C GLN A 390 3.09 10.21 -9.59
N TYR A 391 2.32 10.30 -10.67
CA TYR A 391 2.69 9.80 -12.00
C TYR A 391 2.21 10.77 -13.08
N ASP A 392 2.74 10.62 -14.30
CA ASP A 392 2.45 11.46 -15.46
C ASP A 392 2.63 12.97 -15.16
N THR A 393 1.72 13.80 -15.67
CA THR A 393 1.69 15.25 -15.48
C THR A 393 1.56 15.67 -14.01
N ASN A 394 1.12 14.77 -13.11
CA ASN A 394 0.99 15.11 -11.69
C ASN A 394 2.36 15.31 -11.01
N ILE A 395 3.43 14.69 -11.54
CA ILE A 395 4.81 14.94 -11.09
C ILE A 395 5.17 16.42 -11.30
N GLU A 396 4.90 16.95 -12.50
CA GLU A 396 5.11 18.36 -12.83
C GLU A 396 4.29 19.30 -11.92
N GLN A 397 3.00 18.97 -11.71
CA GLN A 397 2.11 19.78 -10.88
C GLN A 397 2.49 19.74 -9.39
N PHE A 398 3.01 18.61 -8.90
CA PHE A 398 3.58 18.50 -7.56
C PHE A 398 4.78 19.43 -7.43
N ASP A 399 5.73 19.37 -8.38
CA ASP A 399 6.92 20.21 -8.36
C ASP A 399 6.58 21.72 -8.38
N TYR A 400 5.62 22.15 -9.21
CA TYR A 400 5.14 23.53 -9.20
C TYR A 400 4.47 23.91 -7.86
N ALA A 401 3.75 23.01 -7.20
CA ALA A 401 3.17 23.28 -5.89
C ALA A 401 4.27 23.51 -4.83
N ILE A 402 5.35 22.71 -4.83
CA ILE A 402 6.51 22.90 -3.94
C ILE A 402 7.19 24.25 -4.21
N GLN A 403 7.49 24.56 -5.48
CA GLN A 403 8.13 25.83 -5.87
C GLN A 403 7.27 27.05 -5.49
N TYR A 404 5.96 26.98 -5.76
CA TYR A 404 5.03 28.07 -5.46
C TYR A 404 4.82 28.26 -3.95
N PHE A 405 4.88 27.18 -3.16
CA PHE A 405 4.91 27.25 -1.69
C PHE A 405 6.16 27.97 -1.19
N ILE A 406 7.35 27.54 -1.62
CA ILE A 406 8.62 28.16 -1.23
C ILE A 406 8.61 29.65 -1.61
N GLY A 407 8.21 29.98 -2.84
CA GLY A 407 8.13 31.37 -3.32
C GLY A 407 7.17 32.25 -2.50
N ASN A 408 5.96 31.76 -2.19
CA ASN A 408 4.98 32.51 -1.39
C ASN A 408 5.45 32.73 0.05
N ALA A 409 5.96 31.69 0.70
CA ALA A 409 6.43 31.78 2.08
C ALA A 409 7.67 32.70 2.19
N THR A 410 8.58 32.65 1.20
CA THR A 410 9.72 33.59 1.07
C THR A 410 9.24 35.03 0.91
N GLN A 411 8.31 35.29 -0.02
CA GLN A 411 7.80 36.65 -0.28
C GLN A 411 7.11 37.27 0.96
N ARG A 412 6.52 36.43 1.82
CA ARG A 412 5.88 36.85 3.08
C ARG A 412 6.84 36.92 4.27
N ASN A 413 8.14 36.64 4.08
CA ASN A 413 9.16 36.57 5.14
C ASN A 413 8.77 35.63 6.29
N VAL A 414 8.20 34.47 5.96
CA VAL A 414 7.88 33.41 6.92
C VAL A 414 9.18 32.91 7.58
N SER A 415 9.16 32.80 8.92
CA SER A 415 10.35 32.41 9.69
C SER A 415 10.47 30.91 9.99
N LYS A 416 9.36 30.18 10.02
CA LYS A 416 9.29 28.76 10.42
C LYS A 416 8.51 27.94 9.37
N VAL A 417 8.88 26.68 9.17
CA VAL A 417 8.15 25.76 8.29
C VAL A 417 7.79 24.47 9.02
N VAL A 418 6.53 24.04 8.91
CA VAL A 418 6.08 22.68 9.23
C VAL A 418 5.88 21.92 7.92
N ILE A 419 6.48 20.74 7.78
CA ILE A 419 6.19 19.81 6.67
C ILE A 419 5.39 18.65 7.26
N ASP A 420 4.13 18.51 6.84
CA ASP A 420 3.22 17.48 7.30
C ASP A 420 3.26 16.27 6.35
N LEU A 421 3.69 15.13 6.89
CA LEU A 421 3.82 13.84 6.22
C LEU A 421 2.99 12.74 6.90
N GLN A 422 1.95 13.10 7.65
CA GLN A 422 1.01 12.13 8.20
C GLN A 422 0.44 11.23 7.09
N THR A 423 0.20 9.96 7.41
CA THR A 423 -0.25 8.86 6.52
C THR A 423 0.61 8.56 5.27
N ASN A 424 1.71 9.28 5.00
CA ASN A 424 2.44 9.19 3.73
C ASN A 424 3.22 7.87 3.54
N THR A 425 2.65 6.96 2.74
CA THR A 425 3.23 5.64 2.43
C THR A 425 4.37 5.67 1.39
N GLY A 426 4.72 6.86 0.86
CA GLY A 426 5.73 7.04 -0.16
C GLY A 426 5.15 7.16 -1.57
N GLY A 427 5.83 6.59 -2.57
CA GLY A 427 5.51 6.75 -3.99
C GLY A 427 6.75 7.00 -4.85
N ASN A 428 6.69 7.97 -5.77
CA ASN A 428 7.76 8.20 -6.75
C ASN A 428 9.03 8.80 -6.11
N VAL A 429 10.13 8.04 -6.17
CA VAL A 429 11.42 8.37 -5.55
C VAL A 429 12.01 9.69 -6.05
N TYR A 430 11.74 10.08 -7.30
CA TYR A 430 12.14 11.38 -7.86
C TYR A 430 11.71 12.55 -6.95
N LEU A 431 10.46 12.54 -6.47
CA LEU A 431 9.89 13.65 -5.71
C LEU A 431 10.58 13.86 -4.35
N ALA A 432 11.10 12.81 -3.72
CA ALA A 432 11.89 12.94 -2.49
C ALA A 432 13.23 13.64 -2.76
N TYR A 433 13.95 13.24 -3.80
CA TYR A 433 15.18 13.92 -4.21
C TYR A 433 14.92 15.37 -4.62
N ASN A 434 13.88 15.60 -5.44
CA ASN A 434 13.56 16.91 -5.96
C ASN A 434 13.13 17.88 -4.86
N THR A 435 12.19 17.49 -3.99
CA THR A 435 11.72 18.30 -2.85
C THR A 435 12.88 18.61 -1.89
N PHE A 436 13.74 17.63 -1.62
CA PHE A 436 14.92 17.84 -0.78
C PHE A 436 15.89 18.87 -1.40
N LYS A 437 16.20 18.75 -2.70
CA LYS A 437 17.11 19.69 -3.39
C LYS A 437 16.52 21.09 -3.56
N GLN A 438 15.20 21.24 -3.67
CA GLN A 438 14.55 22.55 -3.66
C GLN A 438 14.68 23.26 -2.30
N LEU A 439 14.74 22.52 -1.19
CA LEU A 439 14.94 23.07 0.16
C LEU A 439 16.42 23.23 0.53
N PHE A 440 17.28 22.30 0.11
CA PHE A 440 18.69 22.21 0.50
C PHE A 440 19.61 21.93 -0.69
N TYR A 441 19.60 22.83 -1.68
CA TYR A 441 20.32 22.70 -2.95
C TYR A 441 21.80 22.26 -2.82
N HIS A 442 22.52 22.78 -1.82
CA HIS A 442 23.95 22.51 -1.62
C HIS A 442 24.27 21.17 -0.93
N ILE A 443 23.26 20.39 -0.52
CA ILE A 443 23.48 19.06 0.07
C ILE A 443 23.25 17.99 -1.00
N ASP A 444 24.27 17.18 -1.27
CA ASP A 444 24.11 16.01 -2.13
C ASP A 444 23.41 14.87 -1.36
N PRO A 445 22.30 14.31 -1.89
CA PRO A 445 21.63 13.16 -1.30
C PRO A 445 22.57 11.96 -1.24
N TYR A 446 22.76 11.40 -0.05
CA TYR A 446 23.59 10.21 0.14
C TYR A 446 22.82 8.99 -0.36
N ALA A 447 21.64 8.74 0.22
CA ALA A 447 20.63 7.76 -0.24
C ALA A 447 21.18 6.37 -0.63
N ALA A 448 22.26 5.92 0.02
CA ALA A 448 22.92 4.69 -0.38
C ALA A 448 22.08 3.46 -0.01
N SER A 449 22.14 2.44 -0.86
CA SER A 449 21.38 1.20 -0.69
C SER A 449 22.17 -0.02 -1.18
N ARG A 450 21.73 -1.23 -0.81
CA ARG A 450 22.42 -2.47 -1.16
C ARG A 450 21.44 -3.64 -1.29
N ILE A 451 21.78 -4.63 -2.12
CA ILE A 451 21.04 -5.89 -2.20
C ILE A 451 21.64 -6.95 -1.27
N ARG A 452 20.84 -7.99 -0.99
CA ARG A 452 21.34 -9.29 -0.54
C ARG A 452 22.07 -9.98 -1.70
N SER A 453 23.25 -10.54 -1.43
CA SER A 453 24.08 -11.23 -2.43
C SER A 453 23.92 -12.75 -2.33
N HIS A 454 23.45 -13.37 -3.41
CA HIS A 454 23.28 -14.82 -3.53
C HIS A 454 23.39 -15.24 -5.00
N LYS A 455 23.51 -16.56 -5.24
CA LYS A 455 23.81 -17.12 -6.58
C LYS A 455 22.90 -16.59 -7.70
N LEU A 456 21.60 -16.41 -7.46
CA LEU A 456 20.68 -15.97 -8.51
C LEU A 456 20.85 -14.47 -8.84
N ALA A 457 20.97 -13.62 -7.82
CA ALA A 457 21.36 -12.22 -8.00
C ALA A 457 22.71 -12.08 -8.71
N ASP A 458 23.69 -12.94 -8.39
CA ASP A 458 24.98 -12.97 -9.07
C ASP A 458 24.87 -13.40 -10.54
N VAL A 459 23.98 -14.33 -10.90
CA VAL A 459 23.75 -14.70 -12.31
C VAL A 459 23.13 -13.54 -13.07
N LEU A 460 22.04 -12.95 -12.56
CA LEU A 460 21.37 -11.82 -13.20
C LEU A 460 22.33 -10.64 -13.38
N GLY A 461 22.90 -10.16 -12.28
CA GLY A 461 23.72 -8.95 -12.27
C GLY A 461 25.00 -9.05 -13.11
N ASN A 462 25.68 -10.21 -13.14
CA ASN A 462 26.81 -10.40 -14.06
C ASN A 462 26.34 -10.37 -15.52
N THR A 463 25.22 -11.02 -15.86
CA THR A 463 24.71 -11.08 -17.24
C THR A 463 24.24 -9.71 -17.72
N TYR A 464 23.38 -9.02 -16.96
CA TYR A 464 22.87 -7.67 -17.31
C TYR A 464 23.99 -6.63 -17.36
N SER A 465 24.84 -6.54 -16.34
CA SER A 465 25.90 -5.52 -16.31
C SER A 465 26.98 -5.74 -17.38
N THR A 466 27.20 -6.98 -17.83
CA THR A 466 28.10 -7.26 -18.96
C THR A 466 27.44 -6.88 -20.28
N TRP A 467 26.22 -7.37 -20.53
CA TRP A 467 25.46 -7.10 -21.74
C TRP A 467 25.21 -5.59 -21.95
N TRP A 468 24.79 -4.87 -20.92
CA TRP A 468 24.57 -3.42 -20.98
C TRP A 468 25.82 -2.64 -21.40
N LYS A 469 27.01 -3.08 -20.96
CA LYS A 469 28.29 -2.51 -21.34
C LYS A 469 28.73 -2.89 -22.76
N GLU A 470 28.22 -3.99 -23.31
CA GLU A 470 28.39 -4.32 -24.73
C GLU A 470 27.51 -3.42 -25.60
N LEU A 471 26.27 -3.11 -25.16
CA LEU A 471 25.41 -2.12 -25.83
C LEU A 471 26.04 -0.72 -25.87
N GLU A 472 26.73 -0.29 -24.80
CA GLU A 472 27.45 0.98 -24.75
C GLU A 472 28.51 1.09 -25.87
N GLN A 473 29.20 -0.01 -26.16
CA GLN A 473 30.27 -0.07 -27.16
C GLN A 473 29.74 -0.16 -28.59
N ASP A 474 28.52 -0.63 -28.78
CA ASP A 474 27.84 -0.84 -30.07
C ASP A 474 26.54 -0.02 -30.15
N PHE A 475 26.51 1.15 -29.50
CA PHE A 475 25.31 2.00 -29.33
C PHE A 475 24.68 2.41 -30.67
N ASP A 476 25.53 2.90 -31.59
CA ASP A 476 25.20 3.24 -32.99
C ASP A 476 25.48 2.06 -33.95
N GLY A 477 25.45 0.82 -33.44
CA GLY A 477 25.82 -0.40 -34.18
C GLY A 477 24.86 -0.79 -35.30
N ASP A 478 25.19 -1.88 -36.02
CA ASP A 478 24.35 -2.44 -37.09
C ASP A 478 22.94 -2.85 -36.63
N ASN A 479 22.73 -2.96 -35.32
CA ASN A 479 21.44 -3.18 -34.69
C ASN A 479 20.94 -1.87 -34.06
N GLU A 480 20.02 -1.17 -34.75
CA GLU A 480 19.41 0.12 -34.33
C GLU A 480 18.79 0.07 -32.90
N LEU A 481 18.63 -1.13 -32.35
CA LEU A 481 18.01 -1.41 -31.06
C LEU A 481 19.01 -1.37 -29.89
N ASN A 482 20.32 -1.24 -30.14
CA ASN A 482 21.31 -1.30 -29.07
C ASN A 482 21.26 -0.09 -28.13
N GLY A 483 21.34 1.14 -28.67
CA GLY A 483 21.18 2.36 -27.86
C GLY A 483 19.79 2.48 -27.23
N GLU A 484 18.77 1.98 -27.94
CA GLU A 484 17.38 1.84 -27.47
C GLU A 484 17.29 0.95 -26.20
N TYR A 485 17.97 -0.20 -26.17
CA TYR A 485 18.06 -1.08 -24.99
C TYR A 485 18.96 -0.51 -23.89
N TYR A 486 20.08 0.13 -24.26
CA TYR A 486 21.01 0.76 -23.33
C TYR A 486 20.29 1.82 -22.49
N ASN A 487 19.55 2.71 -23.14
CA ASN A 487 18.76 3.74 -22.47
C ASN A 487 17.66 3.12 -21.59
N TYR A 488 16.88 2.16 -22.10
CA TYR A 488 15.78 1.56 -21.35
C TYR A 488 16.23 0.80 -20.10
N THR A 489 17.36 0.09 -20.16
CA THR A 489 17.84 -0.75 -19.05
C THR A 489 18.88 -0.06 -18.14
N ALA A 490 19.20 1.21 -18.37
CA ALA A 490 20.16 1.96 -17.57
C ALA A 490 19.77 2.06 -16.08
N ALA A 491 18.48 2.08 -15.75
CA ALA A 491 17.97 2.10 -14.38
C ALA A 491 17.64 0.71 -13.80
N ASP A 492 17.84 -0.37 -14.56
CA ASP A 492 17.54 -1.73 -14.11
C ASP A 492 18.36 -2.11 -12.86
N GLU A 493 17.77 -2.93 -11.98
CA GLU A 493 18.37 -3.33 -10.70
C GLU A 493 19.60 -4.25 -10.88
N TRP A 494 19.72 -4.93 -12.03
CA TRP A 494 20.82 -5.82 -12.38
C TRP A 494 21.94 -5.12 -13.18
N VAL A 495 21.76 -3.83 -13.51
CA VAL A 495 22.77 -2.97 -14.15
C VAL A 495 23.46 -2.08 -13.11
N VAL A 496 24.77 -2.25 -12.94
CA VAL A 496 25.56 -1.53 -11.92
C VAL A 496 26.62 -0.58 -12.48
N GLY A 497 26.92 -0.65 -13.78
CA GLY A 497 28.02 0.11 -14.41
C GLY A 497 27.88 1.64 -14.33
N ASN A 498 26.65 2.13 -14.16
CA ASN A 498 26.29 3.53 -13.97
C ASN A 498 25.74 3.83 -12.56
N ARG A 499 26.03 2.99 -11.57
CA ARG A 499 25.78 3.27 -10.14
C ARG A 499 27.08 3.67 -9.46
N ILE A 500 27.02 4.63 -8.54
CA ILE A 500 28.18 5.08 -7.77
C ILE A 500 28.42 4.12 -6.60
N ASN A 501 29.64 3.60 -6.48
CA ASN A 501 30.12 2.90 -5.30
C ASN A 501 30.28 3.91 -4.14
N ALA A 502 29.46 3.77 -3.09
CA ALA A 502 29.37 4.74 -2.01
C ALA A 502 30.67 4.88 -1.19
N ALA A 503 31.55 3.88 -1.23
CA ALA A 503 32.84 3.91 -0.53
C ALA A 503 33.96 4.57 -1.35
N SER A 504 33.91 4.52 -2.69
CA SER A 504 34.95 5.07 -3.57
C SER A 504 34.58 6.39 -4.24
N GLY A 505 33.28 6.72 -4.29
CA GLY A 505 32.76 7.89 -5.00
C GLY A 505 32.86 7.80 -6.52
N ARG A 506 33.03 6.60 -7.07
CA ARG A 506 33.17 6.33 -8.52
C ARG A 506 32.15 5.28 -8.95
N ASN A 507 31.84 5.23 -10.24
CA ASN A 507 30.98 4.17 -10.78
C ASN A 507 31.61 2.79 -10.62
N PHE A 508 30.79 1.76 -10.38
CA PHE A 508 31.27 0.38 -10.31
C PHE A 508 31.81 -0.08 -11.67
N SER A 509 32.95 -0.78 -11.65
CA SER A 509 33.60 -1.30 -12.87
C SER A 509 32.98 -2.61 -13.39
N SER A 510 32.33 -3.37 -12.51
CA SER A 510 31.72 -4.69 -12.78
C SER A 510 30.80 -5.12 -11.64
N TRP A 511 29.91 -6.09 -11.89
CA TRP A 511 29.10 -6.72 -10.84
C TRP A 511 29.95 -7.37 -9.74
N ALA A 512 31.12 -7.92 -10.08
CA ALA A 512 32.03 -8.52 -9.10
C ALA A 512 32.66 -7.51 -8.12
N GLU A 513 32.71 -6.22 -8.46
CA GLU A 513 33.06 -5.15 -7.52
C GLU A 513 31.88 -4.82 -6.57
N TYR A 514 30.65 -4.92 -7.08
CA TYR A 514 29.44 -4.66 -6.31
C TYR A 514 29.07 -5.80 -5.36
N SER A 515 29.06 -7.06 -5.81
CA SER A 515 28.47 -8.16 -5.04
C SER A 515 29.39 -8.72 -3.95
N SER A 516 28.78 -9.33 -2.92
CA SER A 516 29.46 -10.07 -1.84
C SER A 516 30.55 -9.31 -1.04
N GLN A 517 30.53 -7.97 -1.02
CA GLN A 517 31.54 -7.16 -0.32
C GLN A 517 31.34 -7.09 1.20
N VAL A 518 30.12 -7.34 1.68
CA VAL A 518 29.76 -7.26 3.11
C VAL A 518 29.22 -8.61 3.59
N THR A 519 29.67 -9.07 4.76
CA THR A 519 29.15 -10.27 5.43
C THR A 519 28.71 -9.92 6.85
N VAL A 520 27.42 -10.07 7.15
CA VAL A 520 26.81 -9.73 8.45
C VAL A 520 25.74 -10.76 8.79
N LYS A 521 25.64 -11.14 10.07
CA LYS A 521 24.66 -12.12 10.60
C LYS A 521 24.63 -13.47 9.84
N GLY A 522 25.77 -13.86 9.27
CA GLY A 522 25.93 -15.11 8.52
C GLY A 522 25.49 -15.03 7.05
N ASP A 523 25.05 -13.86 6.58
CA ASP A 523 24.59 -13.64 5.21
C ASP A 523 25.48 -12.62 4.47
N LYS A 524 25.34 -12.55 3.15
CA LYS A 524 26.14 -11.71 2.26
C LYS A 524 25.32 -10.60 1.64
N PHE A 525 25.95 -9.44 1.48
CA PHE A 525 25.38 -8.24 0.90
C PHE A 525 26.35 -7.61 -0.08
N SER A 526 25.81 -6.83 -1.02
CA SER A 526 26.62 -6.02 -1.93
C SER A 526 27.31 -4.88 -1.17
N ALA A 527 28.26 -4.22 -1.83
CA ALA A 527 28.63 -2.86 -1.48
C ALA A 527 27.40 -1.94 -1.53
N ALA A 528 27.46 -0.83 -0.80
CA ALA A 528 26.46 0.21 -0.90
C ALA A 528 26.63 0.96 -2.23
N GLN A 529 25.57 0.99 -3.03
CA GLN A 529 25.45 1.79 -4.24
C GLN A 529 24.71 3.11 -3.94
N ARG A 530 24.97 4.13 -4.75
CA ARG A 530 24.19 5.37 -4.85
C ARG A 530 23.76 5.56 -6.31
N PHE A 531 22.61 6.17 -6.51
CA PHE A 531 22.20 6.64 -7.82
C PHE A 531 23.17 7.71 -8.34
N ASN A 532 23.51 7.62 -9.62
CA ASN A 532 24.34 8.61 -10.29
C ASN A 532 23.44 9.70 -10.87
N LEU A 533 22.97 10.62 -10.01
CA LEU A 533 22.12 11.75 -10.39
C LEU A 533 22.84 12.79 -11.27
N SER A 534 23.88 12.41 -12.01
CA SER A 534 24.56 13.25 -12.99
C SER A 534 24.76 12.52 -14.31
N ASP A 535 24.07 11.39 -14.47
CA ASP A 535 23.99 10.57 -15.66
C ASP A 535 22.55 10.63 -16.16
N GLU A 536 22.34 11.44 -17.20
CA GLU A 536 21.01 11.71 -17.74
C GLU A 536 20.37 10.46 -18.34
N VAL A 537 21.15 9.45 -18.72
CA VAL A 537 20.63 8.16 -19.21
C VAL A 537 20.08 7.36 -18.03
N PHE A 538 20.79 7.36 -16.88
CA PHE A 538 20.25 6.81 -15.65
C PHE A 538 19.00 7.56 -15.19
N ASP A 539 19.06 8.89 -15.04
CA ASP A 539 17.94 9.68 -14.51
C ASP A 539 16.70 9.56 -15.41
N SER A 540 16.86 9.63 -16.74
CA SER A 540 15.76 9.45 -17.68
C SER A 540 15.13 8.06 -17.63
N ALA A 541 15.88 7.02 -17.23
CA ALA A 541 15.37 5.66 -17.10
C ALA A 541 14.79 5.37 -15.70
N ALA A 542 15.31 6.03 -14.66
CA ALA A 542 14.91 5.83 -13.27
C ALA A 542 13.69 6.66 -12.85
N PHE A 543 13.45 7.77 -13.56
CA PHE A 543 12.43 8.76 -13.23
C PHE A 543 11.60 9.18 -14.45
N ASP A 544 11.41 8.30 -15.44
CA ASP A 544 10.53 8.53 -16.61
C ASP A 544 10.83 9.82 -17.41
N GLY A 545 12.10 10.24 -17.46
CA GLY A 545 12.55 11.46 -18.13
C GLY A 545 12.66 12.70 -17.22
N TRP A 546 12.26 12.61 -15.95
CA TRP A 546 12.43 13.70 -14.98
C TRP A 546 13.88 13.72 -14.42
N ILE A 547 14.43 14.92 -14.23
CA ILE A 547 15.80 15.12 -13.71
C ILE A 547 15.71 15.93 -12.41
N PRO A 548 16.19 15.42 -11.25
CA PRO A 548 16.04 16.13 -9.97
C PRO A 548 16.74 17.50 -9.95
N TYR A 549 16.17 18.46 -9.23
CA TYR A 549 16.66 19.84 -9.17
C TYR A 549 18.14 19.94 -8.78
N GLY A 550 18.91 20.70 -9.56
CA GLY A 550 20.36 20.86 -9.38
C GLY A 550 21.22 19.78 -10.03
N TYR A 551 20.66 19.01 -10.98
CA TYR A 551 21.35 17.98 -11.75
C TYR A 551 21.06 18.08 -13.27
N GLY A 552 21.77 17.28 -14.09
CA GLY A 552 21.70 17.29 -15.56
C GLY A 552 22.21 18.57 -16.24
N ILE A 553 21.89 18.77 -17.52
CA ILE A 553 22.15 20.03 -18.26
C ILE A 553 21.38 21.23 -17.68
N ALA A 554 20.39 20.98 -16.80
CA ALA A 554 19.60 21.97 -16.10
C ALA A 554 20.21 22.38 -14.73
N ILE A 555 21.54 22.33 -14.61
CA ILE A 555 22.25 23.10 -13.57
C ILE A 555 21.95 24.57 -13.81
N ASP A 556 21.00 25.10 -13.03
CA ASP A 556 20.69 26.52 -13.02
C ASP A 556 21.87 27.27 -12.39
N ASP A 557 22.56 28.09 -13.19
CA ASP A 557 23.63 29.00 -12.73
C ASP A 557 23.15 29.94 -11.60
N ASN A 558 21.83 30.10 -11.44
CA ASN A 558 21.18 30.81 -10.33
C ASN A 558 20.36 29.86 -9.43
N ALA A 559 21.05 28.94 -8.73
CA ALA A 559 20.44 28.18 -7.64
C ALA A 559 19.61 29.09 -6.71
N THR A 560 18.35 28.72 -6.46
CA THR A 560 17.46 29.51 -5.59
C THR A 560 18.08 29.61 -4.19
N PRO A 561 18.25 30.81 -3.61
CA PRO A 561 18.83 30.95 -2.28
C PRO A 561 18.05 30.16 -1.23
N GLN A 562 18.74 29.33 -0.44
CA GLN A 562 18.14 28.62 0.68
C GLN A 562 17.53 29.64 1.67
N VAL A 563 16.24 29.46 1.96
CA VAL A 563 15.41 30.45 2.67
C VAL A 563 15.43 30.24 4.19
N TRP A 564 15.51 28.99 4.63
CA TRP A 564 15.44 28.58 6.04
C TRP A 564 16.66 27.75 6.44
N ASP A 565 17.16 27.90 7.68
CA ASP A 565 18.10 26.92 8.22
C ASP A 565 17.34 25.62 8.59
N PRO A 566 18.01 24.45 8.63
CA PRO A 566 17.37 23.20 9.05
C PRO A 566 16.67 23.26 10.42
N LYS A 567 17.16 24.11 11.32
CA LYS A 567 16.59 24.35 12.66
C LYS A 567 15.20 25.03 12.63
N ASP A 568 14.89 25.74 11.55
CA ASP A 568 13.69 26.55 11.33
C ASP A 568 12.59 25.72 10.62
N ILE A 569 12.91 24.49 10.21
CA ILE A 569 11.98 23.51 9.66
C ILE A 569 11.71 22.41 10.70
N VAL A 570 10.48 21.92 10.75
CA VAL A 570 10.10 20.71 11.48
C VAL A 570 9.22 19.82 10.60
N ILE A 571 9.42 18.51 10.68
CA ILE A 571 8.57 17.51 10.03
C ILE A 571 7.59 16.94 11.06
N LEU A 572 6.30 16.95 10.72
CA LEU A 572 5.23 16.27 11.44
C LEU A 572 4.98 14.90 10.81
N THR A 573 4.93 13.86 11.64
CA THR A 573 4.54 12.51 11.23
C THR A 573 3.64 11.85 12.28
N ASP A 574 2.99 10.77 11.88
CA ASP A 574 2.23 9.83 12.73
C ASP A 574 2.91 8.44 12.78
N GLY A 575 4.17 8.35 12.37
CA GLY A 575 4.93 7.10 12.22
C GLY A 575 4.58 6.27 10.97
N ALA A 576 3.53 6.61 10.20
CA ALA A 576 3.12 5.85 9.01
C ALA A 576 4.08 6.03 7.81
N CYS A 577 4.93 7.05 7.85
CA CYS A 577 5.92 7.39 6.82
C CYS A 577 6.72 6.16 6.35
N ALA A 578 6.64 5.85 5.04
CA ALA A 578 7.22 4.66 4.42
C ALA A 578 7.87 4.95 3.05
N SER A 579 8.69 4.03 2.55
CA SER A 579 9.24 4.05 1.20
C SER A 579 9.90 5.40 0.87
N THR A 580 9.48 6.08 -0.18
CA THR A 580 9.91 7.44 -0.56
C THR A 580 9.73 8.49 0.54
N CYS A 581 8.71 8.39 1.40
CA CYS A 581 8.61 9.27 2.58
C CYS A 581 9.77 9.00 3.56
N ALA A 582 10.08 7.72 3.82
CA ALA A 582 11.18 7.35 4.69
C ALA A 582 12.53 7.84 4.15
N LEU A 583 12.74 7.78 2.82
CA LEU A 583 13.89 8.41 2.16
C LEU A 583 13.91 9.93 2.39
N PHE A 584 12.81 10.64 2.10
CA PHE A 584 12.75 12.10 2.28
C PHE A 584 13.05 12.51 3.73
N VAL A 585 12.47 11.82 4.73
CA VAL A 585 12.75 12.09 6.14
C VAL A 585 14.19 11.74 6.51
N GLU A 586 14.81 10.70 5.95
CA GLU A 586 16.23 10.41 6.16
C GLU A 586 17.12 11.54 5.59
N LEU A 587 16.86 12.02 4.38
CA LEU A 587 17.59 13.15 3.79
C LEU A 587 17.43 14.41 4.66
N MET A 588 16.19 14.79 4.99
CA MET A 588 15.89 16.00 5.76
C MET A 588 16.45 15.93 7.19
N SER A 589 16.20 14.84 7.92
CA SER A 589 16.55 14.76 9.34
C SER A 589 17.99 14.34 9.60
N HIS A 590 18.54 13.39 8.84
CA HIS A 590 19.89 12.86 9.09
C HIS A 590 20.98 13.54 8.27
N GLN A 591 20.70 14.03 7.05
CA GLN A 591 21.69 14.79 6.28
C GLN A 591 21.59 16.31 6.49
N ALA A 592 20.39 16.90 6.46
CA ALA A 592 20.24 18.35 6.65
C ALA A 592 20.11 18.76 8.13
N GLY A 593 19.62 17.88 9.01
CA GLY A 593 19.44 18.19 10.43
C GLY A 593 18.10 18.86 10.77
N VAL A 594 17.05 18.57 10.00
CA VAL A 594 15.67 18.99 10.27
C VAL A 594 15.09 18.16 11.41
N ARG A 595 14.35 18.81 12.32
CA ARG A 595 13.73 18.15 13.48
C ARG A 595 12.43 17.46 13.13
N THR A 596 12.05 16.49 13.95
CA THR A 596 10.88 15.63 13.76
C THR A 596 9.96 15.64 14.99
N VAL A 597 8.65 15.70 14.75
CA VAL A 597 7.60 15.58 15.76
C VAL A 597 6.67 14.43 15.36
N ALA A 598 6.49 13.46 16.25
CA ALA A 598 5.52 12.38 16.08
C ALA A 598 4.22 12.68 16.86
N VAL A 599 3.05 12.51 16.23
CA VAL A 599 1.75 12.64 16.91
C VAL A 599 1.09 11.28 17.16
N GLY A 600 0.47 11.11 18.33
CA GLY A 600 -0.32 9.93 18.68
C GLY A 600 0.50 8.83 19.38
N GLY A 601 0.32 7.58 18.95
CA GLY A 601 0.88 6.36 19.53
C GLY A 601 0.07 5.80 20.71
N ARG A 602 0.53 4.68 21.29
CA ARG A 602 -0.16 3.99 22.41
C ARG A 602 -0.38 4.93 23.60
N PRO A 603 -1.40 4.71 24.46
CA PRO A 603 -1.73 5.58 25.60
C PRO A 603 -0.77 5.40 26.80
N SER A 604 0.53 5.41 26.51
CA SER A 604 1.64 5.37 27.45
C SER A 604 2.63 6.49 27.12
N PRO A 605 3.29 7.09 28.14
CA PRO A 605 4.36 8.05 27.93
C PRO A 605 5.59 7.37 27.30
N GLY A 606 6.52 8.17 26.77
CA GLY A 606 7.73 7.67 26.10
C GLY A 606 7.82 8.07 24.63
N PRO A 607 8.96 7.77 23.98
CA PRO A 607 9.24 8.16 22.60
C PRO A 607 8.41 7.36 21.60
N MET A 608 8.46 7.82 20.35
CA MET A 608 7.92 7.18 19.16
C MET A 608 8.83 7.57 17.99
N GLN A 609 8.99 6.70 16.99
CA GLN A 609 9.77 7.01 15.80
C GLN A 609 8.98 7.90 14.83
N ALA A 610 9.67 8.81 14.15
CA ALA A 610 9.06 9.60 13.09
C ALA A 610 8.73 8.74 11.84
N VAL A 611 9.45 7.63 11.64
CA VAL A 611 9.38 6.77 10.46
C VAL A 611 9.34 5.32 10.92
N SER A 612 8.17 4.70 10.80
CA SER A 612 7.92 3.30 11.18
C SER A 612 7.21 2.50 10.07
N GLY A 613 7.07 3.01 8.85
CA GLY A 613 6.82 2.19 7.66
C GLY A 613 8.10 1.53 7.13
N SER A 614 8.03 0.94 5.94
CA SER A 614 9.25 0.43 5.27
C SER A 614 10.27 1.55 5.07
N ARG A 615 11.53 1.28 5.39
CA ARG A 615 12.73 2.08 5.12
C ARG A 615 13.61 1.38 4.06
N GLY A 616 13.01 0.48 3.27
CA GLY A 616 13.59 -0.07 2.04
C GLY A 616 13.81 1.00 0.96
N ALA A 617 14.62 0.68 -0.04
CA ALA A 617 14.98 1.56 -1.15
C ALA A 617 14.22 1.23 -2.45
N ARG A 618 13.82 -0.05 -2.64
CA ARG A 618 13.13 -0.53 -3.84
C ARG A 618 12.25 -1.73 -3.48
N ILE A 619 10.94 -1.55 -3.62
CA ILE A 619 9.98 -2.65 -3.78
C ILE A 619 10.26 -3.36 -5.11
N TYR A 620 9.97 -4.65 -5.23
CA TYR A 620 10.13 -5.44 -6.45
C TYR A 620 9.08 -6.54 -6.48
N ASP A 621 8.32 -6.71 -7.56
CA ASP A 621 7.31 -7.77 -7.64
C ASP A 621 7.92 -9.08 -8.15
N ALA A 622 7.34 -10.21 -7.73
CA ALA A 622 7.71 -11.52 -8.26
C ALA A 622 7.55 -11.63 -9.79
N SER A 623 6.60 -10.91 -10.41
CA SER A 623 6.45 -10.82 -11.87
C SER A 623 7.60 -10.08 -12.54
N GLU A 624 8.15 -9.04 -11.88
CA GLU A 624 9.31 -8.29 -12.37
C GLU A 624 10.54 -9.20 -12.37
N LEU A 625 10.70 -10.00 -11.32
CA LEU A 625 11.74 -11.03 -11.22
C LEU A 625 11.59 -12.12 -12.30
N ASP A 626 10.38 -12.63 -12.51
CA ASP A 626 10.10 -13.65 -13.54
C ASP A 626 10.36 -13.09 -14.96
N SER A 627 10.01 -11.83 -15.20
CA SER A 627 10.28 -11.11 -16.45
C SER A 627 11.79 -10.96 -16.68
N ASN A 628 12.55 -10.64 -15.63
CA ASN A 628 14.00 -10.52 -15.67
C ASN A 628 14.71 -11.85 -16.00
N PHE A 629 14.19 -12.98 -15.50
CA PHE A 629 14.70 -14.32 -15.85
C PHE A 629 14.41 -14.64 -17.33
N ASN A 630 13.20 -14.33 -17.79
CA ASN A 630 12.80 -14.53 -19.19
C ASN A 630 13.58 -13.64 -20.16
N PHE A 631 13.95 -12.42 -19.76
CA PHE A 631 14.73 -11.50 -20.56
C PHE A 631 16.19 -11.98 -20.77
N VAL A 632 16.80 -12.63 -19.77
CA VAL A 632 18.10 -13.32 -19.94
C VAL A 632 18.01 -14.38 -21.04
N ALA A 633 16.95 -15.19 -21.05
CA ALA A 633 16.77 -16.27 -22.01
C ALA A 633 16.41 -15.79 -23.43
N ASN A 634 15.52 -14.79 -23.54
CA ASN A 634 14.89 -14.41 -24.80
C ASN A 634 15.51 -13.16 -25.45
N THR A 635 15.97 -12.19 -24.66
CA THR A 635 16.52 -10.92 -25.17
C THR A 635 18.05 -10.98 -25.20
N ILE A 636 18.69 -11.19 -24.05
CA ILE A 636 20.16 -11.31 -23.93
C ILE A 636 20.66 -12.60 -24.59
N LYS A 637 19.87 -13.68 -24.49
CA LYS A 637 20.12 -15.02 -25.07
C LYS A 637 21.37 -15.71 -24.50
N ASP A 638 21.72 -15.42 -23.26
CA ASP A 638 22.76 -16.14 -22.54
C ASP A 638 22.24 -17.51 -22.08
N THR A 639 22.51 -18.53 -22.90
CA THR A 639 22.14 -19.92 -22.62
C THR A 639 22.83 -20.50 -21.37
N ALA A 640 24.00 -19.99 -20.98
CA ALA A 640 24.74 -20.47 -19.81
C ALA A 640 24.15 -19.89 -18.52
N ALA A 641 23.85 -18.59 -18.50
CA ALA A 641 23.13 -17.95 -17.40
C ALA A 641 21.71 -18.53 -17.24
N THR A 642 20.99 -18.70 -18.35
CA THR A 642 19.64 -19.31 -18.37
C THR A 642 19.64 -20.69 -17.71
N ALA A 643 20.66 -21.53 -17.97
CA ALA A 643 20.77 -22.86 -17.36
C ALA A 643 21.09 -22.84 -15.84
N MET A 644 21.42 -21.68 -15.25
CA MET A 644 21.63 -21.51 -13.81
C MET A 644 20.42 -20.92 -13.07
N LEU A 645 19.46 -20.34 -13.79
CA LEU A 645 18.23 -19.79 -13.25
C LEU A 645 17.16 -20.90 -13.13
N PRO A 646 16.42 -21.01 -12.01
CA PRO A 646 15.34 -21.98 -11.88
C PRO A 646 14.14 -21.60 -12.76
N ASN A 647 13.42 -22.60 -13.27
CA ASN A 647 12.13 -22.36 -13.89
C ASN A 647 11.11 -21.93 -12.81
N ARG A 648 10.40 -20.83 -13.08
CA ARG A 648 9.39 -20.22 -12.21
C ARG A 648 8.01 -20.11 -12.88
N SER A 649 7.79 -20.80 -14.00
CA SER A 649 6.53 -20.76 -14.77
C SER A 649 5.30 -21.36 -14.08
N ASP A 650 5.48 -22.16 -13.02
CA ASP A 650 4.40 -22.73 -12.21
C ASP A 650 4.42 -22.03 -10.85
N THR A 651 3.49 -21.10 -10.65
CA THR A 651 3.30 -20.38 -9.40
C THR A 651 2.54 -21.19 -8.36
N GLY A 652 2.02 -22.37 -8.70
CA GLY A 652 1.07 -23.13 -7.89
C GLY A 652 -0.31 -22.48 -7.84
N MET A 653 -0.38 -21.25 -7.31
CA MET A 653 -1.58 -20.44 -7.13
C MET A 653 -1.62 -19.22 -8.04
N TRP A 654 -2.80 -18.66 -8.26
CA TRP A 654 -2.99 -17.32 -8.80
C TRP A 654 -2.50 -16.27 -7.79
N ILE A 655 -1.74 -15.31 -8.30
CA ILE A 655 -1.15 -14.19 -7.57
C ILE A 655 -1.57 -12.92 -8.30
N THR A 656 -2.07 -11.94 -7.57
CA THR A 656 -2.31 -10.58 -8.06
C THR A 656 -1.03 -9.76 -7.91
N THR A 657 -0.45 -9.71 -6.70
CA THR A 657 0.90 -9.15 -6.43
C THR A 657 1.64 -9.98 -5.38
N ALA A 658 2.97 -9.97 -5.45
CA ALA A 658 3.86 -10.58 -4.47
C ALA A 658 5.16 -9.77 -4.38
N GLY A 659 5.08 -8.64 -3.66
CA GLY A 659 6.18 -7.71 -3.48
C GLY A 659 7.25 -8.19 -2.49
N ILE A 660 8.48 -7.72 -2.69
CA ILE A 660 9.61 -7.79 -1.75
C ILE A 660 10.38 -6.46 -1.74
N ASN A 661 11.08 -6.17 -0.64
CA ASN A 661 12.14 -5.16 -0.57
C ASN A 661 13.46 -5.76 -1.08
N ILE A 662 13.82 -5.49 -2.33
CA ILE A 662 15.05 -6.02 -2.95
C ILE A 662 16.31 -5.25 -2.51
N ARG A 663 16.17 -3.99 -2.08
CA ARG A 663 17.30 -3.13 -1.65
C ARG A 663 17.05 -2.43 -0.32
N ASP A 664 17.92 -2.69 0.64
CA ASP A 664 17.98 -1.96 1.91
C ASP A 664 18.68 -0.61 1.78
N GLN A 665 18.11 0.46 2.34
CA GLN A 665 18.83 1.72 2.57
C GLN A 665 19.84 1.56 3.73
N VAL A 666 21.03 2.16 3.59
CA VAL A 666 22.13 2.10 4.56
C VAL A 666 22.85 3.45 4.70
N ARG A 667 23.39 3.72 5.90
CA ARG A 667 24.20 4.93 6.17
C ARG A 667 25.67 4.73 5.80
N ALA A 668 26.39 5.84 5.63
CA ALA A 668 27.83 5.82 5.40
C ALA A 668 28.56 5.11 6.55
N ASN A 669 29.40 4.13 6.19
CA ASN A 669 30.15 3.28 7.11
C ASN A 669 29.30 2.42 8.07
N ASP A 670 28.01 2.21 7.76
CA ASP A 670 27.10 1.39 8.54
C ASP A 670 26.65 0.16 7.74
N ASN A 671 26.59 -0.98 8.42
CA ASN A 671 26.20 -2.26 7.81
C ASN A 671 24.82 -2.75 8.26
N GLU A 672 24.12 -1.99 9.09
CA GLU A 672 22.75 -2.28 9.52
C GLU A 672 21.76 -1.48 8.67
N PRO A 673 20.76 -2.13 8.02
CA PRO A 673 19.74 -1.43 7.25
C PRO A 673 18.95 -0.43 8.09
N LEU A 674 18.49 0.65 7.46
CA LEU A 674 17.62 1.64 8.11
C LEU A 674 16.35 1.00 8.70
N GLN A 675 15.85 -0.09 8.09
CA GLN A 675 14.72 -0.90 8.57
C GLN A 675 14.86 -1.36 10.03
N PHE A 676 16.09 -1.58 10.52
CA PHE A 676 16.35 -2.10 11.87
C PHE A 676 16.86 -1.04 12.85
N LYS A 677 17.08 0.19 12.38
CA LYS A 677 17.59 1.29 13.19
C LYS A 677 16.47 2.02 13.92
N TYR A 678 16.44 1.86 15.24
CA TYR A 678 15.59 2.68 16.08
C TYR A 678 15.96 4.16 15.96
N GLN A 679 15.00 4.99 15.58
CA GLN A 679 15.17 6.44 15.48
C GLN A 679 13.93 7.15 16.02
N ALA A 680 14.02 7.62 17.27
CA ALA A 680 12.95 8.42 17.86
C ALA A 680 12.77 9.74 17.11
N ALA A 681 11.53 10.24 17.09
CA ALA A 681 11.27 11.64 16.84
C ALA A 681 11.90 12.51 17.94
N ASP A 682 12.26 13.75 17.64
CA ASP A 682 12.85 14.67 18.63
C ASP A 682 11.85 15.07 19.72
N CYS A 683 10.55 14.99 19.40
CA CYS A 683 9.42 15.21 20.29
C CYS A 683 8.25 14.30 19.89
N ARG A 684 7.48 13.83 20.88
CA ARG A 684 6.19 13.17 20.65
C ARG A 684 5.08 13.97 21.31
N ILE A 685 3.95 14.17 20.65
CA ILE A 685 2.74 14.83 21.20
C ILE A 685 1.52 13.89 21.06
N TYR A 686 0.48 14.09 21.88
CA TYR A 686 -0.79 13.39 21.70
C TYR A 686 -1.73 14.22 20.81
N TYR A 687 -2.60 13.53 20.06
CA TYR A 687 -3.85 14.14 19.62
C TYR A 687 -4.66 14.56 20.85
N THR A 688 -5.41 15.65 20.71
CA THR A 688 -6.34 16.17 21.71
C THR A 688 -7.69 16.41 21.06
N ILE A 689 -8.74 16.53 21.88
CA ILE A 689 -10.09 16.89 21.40
C ILE A 689 -10.05 18.18 20.54
N ALA A 690 -9.14 19.11 20.84
CA ALA A 690 -9.00 20.38 20.14
C ALA A 690 -8.25 20.31 18.80
N ASN A 691 -7.50 19.24 18.52
CA ASN A 691 -6.62 19.16 17.34
C ASN A 691 -6.82 17.93 16.44
N VAL A 692 -7.45 16.86 16.93
CA VAL A 692 -7.67 15.61 16.16
C VAL A 692 -8.46 15.82 14.86
N PHE A 693 -9.40 16.76 14.87
CA PHE A 693 -10.20 17.18 13.71
C PHE A 693 -10.01 18.67 13.40
N ASN A 694 -8.82 19.21 13.67
CA ASN A 694 -8.47 20.60 13.36
C ASN A 694 -6.96 20.70 13.05
N MET A 695 -6.62 20.57 11.77
CA MET A 695 -5.23 20.56 11.31
C MET A 695 -4.53 21.89 11.58
N THR A 696 -5.23 23.03 11.49
CA THR A 696 -4.67 24.33 11.91
C THR A 696 -4.19 24.25 13.35
N ARG A 697 -5.02 23.76 14.28
CA ARG A 697 -4.65 23.64 15.68
C ARG A 697 -3.49 22.66 15.89
N LEU A 698 -3.49 21.53 15.19
CA LEU A 698 -2.41 20.55 15.26
C LEU A 698 -1.07 21.15 14.80
N TRP A 699 -1.04 21.85 13.66
CA TRP A 699 0.17 22.50 13.15
C TRP A 699 0.68 23.61 14.09
N HIS A 700 -0.21 24.31 14.80
CA HIS A 700 0.18 25.26 15.85
C HIS A 700 0.77 24.56 17.09
N ASP A 701 0.16 23.47 17.55
CA ASP A 701 0.68 22.67 18.67
C ASP A 701 2.08 22.10 18.33
N VAL A 702 2.27 21.64 17.08
CA VAL A 702 3.55 21.13 16.56
C VAL A 702 4.60 22.23 16.44
N ALA A 703 4.26 23.38 15.86
CA ALA A 703 5.17 24.51 15.76
C ALA A 703 5.58 25.01 17.16
N ALA A 704 4.64 25.13 18.10
CA ALA A 704 4.95 25.50 19.47
C ALA A 704 5.88 24.47 20.14
N ALA A 705 5.57 23.17 20.04
CA ALA A 705 6.39 22.11 20.63
C ALA A 705 7.81 22.03 20.05
N ALA A 706 7.96 22.33 18.75
CA ALA A 706 9.23 22.33 18.05
C ALA A 706 10.07 23.59 18.31
N PHE A 707 9.48 24.78 18.26
CA PHE A 707 10.23 26.03 18.21
C PHE A 707 10.21 26.83 19.52
N ASP A 708 9.18 26.69 20.35
CA ASP A 708 8.88 27.67 21.39
C ASP A 708 8.79 27.06 22.81
N ASP A 709 8.18 25.88 22.99
CA ASP A 709 8.06 25.21 24.29
C ASP A 709 8.13 23.67 24.20
N VAL A 710 9.31 23.12 24.52
CA VAL A 710 9.55 21.66 24.58
C VAL A 710 8.72 20.96 25.67
N SER A 711 8.17 21.71 26.64
CA SER A 711 7.31 21.16 27.69
C SER A 711 5.98 20.62 27.13
N LEU A 712 5.63 20.97 25.89
CA LEU A 712 4.49 20.41 25.14
C LEU A 712 4.70 18.96 24.69
N CYS A 713 5.94 18.47 24.61
CA CYS A 713 6.23 17.06 24.37
C CYS A 713 5.72 16.15 25.52
N ILE A 714 5.38 14.90 25.20
CA ILE A 714 4.97 13.88 26.16
C ILE A 714 6.13 13.62 27.14
N PRO A 715 5.86 13.46 28.46
CA PRO A 715 6.90 13.13 29.43
C PRO A 715 7.73 11.92 29.02
N GLY A 716 9.05 12.09 29.01
CA GLY A 716 9.99 11.03 28.61
C GLY A 716 9.99 10.68 27.12
N SER A 717 9.45 11.52 26.23
CA SER A 717 9.52 11.30 24.77
C SER A 717 10.79 11.86 24.10
N THR A 718 11.52 12.75 24.78
CA THR A 718 12.69 13.45 24.23
C THR A 718 14.00 12.87 24.76
N GLY A 719 15.13 13.18 24.11
CA GLY A 719 16.47 12.76 24.56
C GLY A 719 16.83 11.30 24.25
N PHE A 720 16.12 10.68 23.31
CA PHE A 720 16.46 9.38 22.70
C PHE A 720 17.32 9.58 21.43
N PRO A 721 17.88 8.51 20.84
CA PRO A 721 18.59 8.61 19.57
C PRO A 721 17.62 9.04 18.45
N SER A 722 17.68 10.32 18.07
CA SER A 722 17.06 10.86 16.87
C SER A 722 18.10 11.00 15.75
N ALA A 723 17.68 11.44 14.56
CA ALA A 723 18.59 11.65 13.44
C ALA A 723 19.77 12.59 13.80
N LEU A 724 19.45 13.68 14.50
CA LEU A 724 20.38 14.74 14.93
C LEU A 724 21.42 14.28 15.97
N ASN A 725 21.04 13.37 16.86
CA ASN A 725 21.84 12.98 18.04
C ASN A 725 22.15 11.48 18.10
N SER A 726 22.12 10.80 16.95
CA SER A 726 22.31 9.35 16.81
C SER A 726 23.62 8.80 17.40
N SER A 727 24.66 9.65 17.51
CA SER A 727 25.97 9.31 18.10
C SER A 727 26.23 9.92 19.48
N SER A 728 25.35 10.80 19.98
CA SER A 728 25.52 11.58 21.21
C SER A 728 24.48 11.28 22.30
N SER A 729 23.38 10.61 21.98
CA SER A 729 22.35 10.20 22.95
C SER A 729 22.90 9.20 23.97
N SER A 730 22.73 9.52 25.26
CA SER A 730 23.01 8.61 26.38
C SER A 730 21.87 7.61 26.65
N THR A 731 20.68 7.85 26.10
CA THR A 731 19.49 7.03 26.36
C THR A 731 19.43 5.88 25.36
N PRO A 732 19.34 4.62 25.81
CA PRO A 732 19.15 3.48 24.91
C PRO A 732 17.74 3.50 24.28
N PRO A 733 17.52 2.81 23.15
CA PRO A 733 16.18 2.54 22.63
C PRO A 733 15.26 1.90 23.70
N PRO A 734 13.93 2.12 23.63
CA PRO A 734 12.98 1.44 24.48
C PRO A 734 13.07 -0.09 24.38
N PRO A 735 12.70 -0.84 25.43
CA PRO A 735 12.56 -2.28 25.32
C PRO A 735 11.39 -2.65 24.40
N ARG A 736 11.59 -3.66 23.56
CA ARG A 736 10.54 -4.27 22.73
C ARG A 736 9.37 -4.75 23.59
N THR A 737 8.15 -4.32 23.24
CA THR A 737 6.91 -4.75 23.92
C THR A 737 5.99 -5.61 23.05
N ALA A 738 6.10 -5.54 21.71
CA ALA A 738 5.27 -6.32 20.80
C ALA A 738 5.45 -7.83 20.99
N GLN A 739 4.35 -8.57 20.89
CA GLN A 739 4.33 -10.03 20.85
C GLN A 739 4.11 -10.56 19.44
N PRO A 740 4.52 -11.81 19.12
CA PRO A 740 4.14 -12.45 17.87
C PRO A 740 2.64 -12.77 17.90
N ALA A 741 1.88 -12.29 16.92
CA ALA A 741 0.50 -12.69 16.75
C ALA A 741 0.34 -14.19 16.46
N VAL A 742 -0.84 -14.71 16.79
CA VAL A 742 -1.23 -16.11 16.68
C VAL A 742 -2.55 -16.19 15.94
N LEU A 743 -2.61 -17.05 14.91
CA LEU A 743 -3.85 -17.36 14.21
C LEU A 743 -4.64 -18.43 14.98
N ASP A 744 -5.94 -18.23 15.16
CA ASP A 744 -6.83 -19.25 15.72
C ASP A 744 -7.15 -20.32 14.65
N PHE A 745 -6.37 -21.40 14.67
CA PHE A 745 -6.58 -22.54 13.78
C PHE A 745 -7.83 -23.37 14.10
N ASP A 746 -8.34 -23.34 15.33
CA ASP A 746 -9.58 -24.07 15.66
C ASP A 746 -10.77 -23.34 15.04
N LEU A 747 -10.80 -22.01 15.11
CA LEU A 747 -11.75 -21.18 14.39
C LEU A 747 -11.58 -21.31 12.87
N ALA A 748 -10.35 -21.16 12.35
CA ALA A 748 -10.10 -21.19 10.89
C ALA A 748 -10.42 -22.54 10.24
N ASN A 749 -10.15 -23.67 10.92
CA ASN A 749 -10.40 -25.01 10.39
C ASN A 749 -11.83 -25.54 10.63
N ASN A 750 -12.74 -24.75 11.21
CA ASN A 750 -14.15 -25.15 11.33
C ASN A 750 -14.84 -25.21 9.95
N VAL A 751 -14.85 -26.39 9.34
CA VAL A 751 -15.48 -26.63 8.04
C VAL A 751 -17.00 -26.77 8.20
N THR A 752 -17.77 -25.91 7.52
CA THR A 752 -19.22 -26.12 7.33
C THR A 752 -19.46 -27.38 6.49
N PRO A 753 -20.45 -28.25 6.81
CA PRO A 753 -20.49 -29.64 6.36
C PRO A 753 -20.22 -29.87 4.87
N GLU A 754 -19.18 -30.67 4.59
CA GLU A 754 -18.87 -31.12 3.25
C GLU A 754 -20.00 -32.01 2.69
N ASN A 755 -20.36 -31.76 1.44
CA ASN A 755 -20.62 -32.87 0.52
C ASN A 755 -20.00 -32.59 -0.86
N SER A 756 -18.83 -31.94 -0.85
CA SER A 756 -17.88 -31.94 -1.96
C SER A 756 -16.93 -33.12 -1.77
N THR A 757 -17.42 -34.32 -2.08
CA THR A 757 -16.48 -35.38 -2.46
C THR A 757 -15.61 -34.84 -3.58
N LEU A 758 -14.30 -34.74 -3.34
CA LEU A 758 -13.28 -34.83 -4.39
C LEU A 758 -13.40 -36.25 -4.99
N GLY A 759 -14.45 -36.43 -5.80
CA GLY A 759 -14.74 -37.66 -6.49
C GLY A 759 -13.64 -37.90 -7.51
N ASN A 760 -13.04 -39.09 -7.48
CA ASN A 760 -12.05 -39.55 -8.46
C ASN A 760 -12.63 -39.72 -9.89
N ASP A 761 -13.84 -39.21 -10.15
CA ASP A 761 -14.59 -39.24 -11.40
C ASP A 761 -15.14 -37.86 -11.83
N GLY A 762 -15.29 -36.90 -10.90
CA GLY A 762 -15.69 -35.53 -11.18
C GLY A 762 -14.54 -34.71 -11.72
N SER A 763 -14.21 -34.90 -13.00
CA SER A 763 -13.04 -34.29 -13.64
C SER A 763 -12.92 -32.79 -13.33
N MET A 764 -11.69 -32.37 -13.00
CA MET A 764 -11.23 -31.00 -13.24
C MET A 764 -11.40 -30.77 -14.74
N GLN A 765 -12.54 -30.21 -15.13
CA GLN A 765 -12.73 -29.77 -16.50
C GLN A 765 -11.83 -28.56 -16.67
N ALA A 766 -10.74 -28.75 -17.40
CA ALA A 766 -9.92 -27.65 -17.88
C ALA A 766 -10.83 -26.73 -18.67
N GLY A 767 -11.20 -25.61 -18.05
CA GLY A 767 -11.77 -24.48 -18.76
C GLY A 767 -10.71 -23.87 -19.67
N PRO A 768 -11.05 -22.81 -20.41
CA PRO A 768 -10.03 -21.82 -20.69
C PRO A 768 -9.57 -21.26 -19.34
N GLY A 769 -8.25 -21.15 -19.13
CA GLY A 769 -7.74 -20.34 -18.03
C GLY A 769 -8.35 -18.94 -18.08
N ARG A 770 -8.53 -18.31 -16.92
CA ARG A 770 -8.82 -16.87 -16.79
C ARG A 770 -7.93 -16.17 -17.82
N PRO A 771 -8.47 -15.33 -18.73
CA PRO A 771 -7.64 -14.51 -19.59
C PRO A 771 -6.59 -13.87 -18.68
N SER A 772 -5.29 -14.10 -18.92
CA SER A 772 -4.23 -14.16 -17.88
C SER A 772 -3.89 -12.80 -17.25
N GLY A 773 -4.82 -11.85 -17.30
CA GLY A 773 -4.58 -10.45 -17.50
C GLY A 773 -3.89 -10.15 -18.85
N GLU A 774 -2.81 -10.87 -19.15
CA GLU A 774 -1.77 -10.48 -20.09
C GLU A 774 -2.32 -9.88 -21.38
N ILE A 775 -1.92 -8.63 -21.56
CA ILE A 775 -2.28 -7.84 -22.72
C ILE A 775 -1.68 -8.52 -23.94
N LYS A 776 -2.55 -8.92 -24.87
CA LYS A 776 -2.21 -9.69 -26.08
C LYS A 776 -2.43 -8.87 -27.35
N ALA A 777 -1.66 -9.14 -28.40
CA ALA A 777 -1.83 -8.53 -29.71
C ALA A 777 -3.21 -8.85 -30.32
N CYS A 778 -3.76 -7.94 -31.12
CA CYS A 778 -5.04 -8.12 -31.80
C CYS A 778 -5.11 -7.39 -33.15
N LYS A 779 -6.00 -7.83 -34.03
CA LYS A 779 -6.34 -7.16 -35.30
C LYS A 779 -7.69 -6.47 -35.25
N SER A 780 -8.62 -7.00 -34.47
CA SER A 780 -9.98 -6.48 -34.28
C SER A 780 -10.51 -6.83 -32.89
N SER A 781 -11.51 -6.07 -32.40
CA SER A 781 -12.07 -6.28 -31.04
C SER A 781 -12.74 -7.64 -30.84
N SER A 782 -13.07 -8.37 -31.92
CA SER A 782 -13.55 -9.75 -31.87
C SER A 782 -12.47 -10.79 -31.54
N GLU A 783 -11.20 -10.39 -31.43
CA GLU A 783 -10.10 -11.25 -30.95
C GLU A 783 -9.83 -11.05 -29.44
N CYS A 784 -10.56 -10.11 -28.82
CA CYS A 784 -10.45 -9.74 -27.42
C CYS A 784 -11.59 -10.33 -26.59
N THR A 785 -11.27 -10.67 -25.35
CA THR A 785 -12.14 -11.38 -24.40
C THR A 785 -12.39 -10.52 -23.16
N GLY A 786 -13.53 -10.72 -22.51
CA GLY A 786 -13.96 -9.97 -21.32
C GLY A 786 -14.16 -8.49 -21.60
N THR A 787 -13.70 -7.63 -20.69
CA THR A 787 -13.82 -6.16 -20.82
C THR A 787 -12.82 -5.55 -21.81
N SER A 788 -12.04 -6.37 -22.51
CA SER A 788 -10.92 -5.91 -23.32
C SER A 788 -11.34 -5.37 -24.69
N THR A 789 -10.83 -4.20 -25.09
CA THR A 789 -11.04 -3.68 -26.46
C THR A 789 -9.76 -3.77 -27.26
N CYS A 790 -9.83 -4.17 -28.54
CA CYS A 790 -8.68 -4.08 -29.45
C CYS A 790 -8.44 -2.63 -29.83
N VAL A 791 -7.46 -1.99 -29.20
CA VAL A 791 -7.11 -0.59 -29.46
C VAL A 791 -5.62 -0.41 -29.65
N ASP A 792 -5.27 0.70 -30.29
CA ASP A 792 -3.91 1.15 -30.44
C ASP A 792 -3.36 1.55 -29.05
N THR A 793 -2.28 0.90 -28.63
CA THR A 793 -1.49 1.23 -27.44
C THR A 793 -0.04 1.41 -27.85
N SER A 794 0.76 2.16 -27.09
CA SER A 794 2.19 2.27 -27.35
C SER A 794 2.96 1.45 -26.33
N ILE A 795 3.45 0.29 -26.75
CA ILE A 795 4.52 -0.41 -26.04
C ILE A 795 5.86 0.24 -26.37
N ARG A 796 6.76 0.27 -25.39
CA ARG A 796 8.17 0.51 -25.67
C ARG A 796 8.74 -0.73 -26.33
N CYS A 797 9.07 -0.61 -27.60
CA CYS A 797 9.48 -1.72 -28.44
C CYS A 797 10.76 -1.39 -29.15
N ASN A 798 11.82 -2.08 -28.74
CA ASN A 798 13.18 -1.73 -29.12
C ASN A 798 13.41 -0.24 -28.84
N GLY A 799 13.19 0.18 -27.58
CA GLY A 799 13.31 1.54 -27.01
C GLY A 799 12.35 2.62 -27.53
N ALA A 800 12.00 2.62 -28.82
CA ALA A 800 11.00 3.51 -29.37
C ALA A 800 9.59 3.12 -28.91
N LEU A 801 8.72 4.11 -28.69
CA LEU A 801 7.28 3.85 -28.56
C LEU A 801 6.75 3.40 -29.93
N LYS A 802 6.41 2.10 -30.06
CA LYS A 802 5.76 1.56 -31.24
C LYS A 802 4.28 1.35 -30.92
N THR A 803 3.41 1.94 -31.74
CA THR A 803 1.98 1.69 -31.65
C THR A 803 1.67 0.27 -32.12
N VAL A 804 1.05 -0.52 -31.25
CA VAL A 804 0.54 -1.86 -31.52
C VAL A 804 -0.94 -1.90 -31.21
N LYS A 805 -1.66 -2.79 -31.90
CA LYS A 805 -3.02 -3.13 -31.50
C LYS A 805 -2.99 -4.25 -30.48
N ALA A 806 -3.58 -3.97 -29.33
CA ALA A 806 -3.63 -4.88 -28.21
C ALA A 806 -5.05 -4.95 -27.63
N CYS A 807 -5.41 -6.14 -27.15
CA CYS A 807 -6.58 -6.32 -26.30
C CYS A 807 -6.25 -5.74 -24.94
N LEU A 808 -6.58 -4.47 -24.73
CA LEU A 808 -6.39 -3.83 -23.43
C LEU A 808 -7.63 -4.09 -22.57
N PRO A 809 -7.52 -4.79 -21.42
CA PRO A 809 -8.59 -4.88 -20.43
C PRO A 809 -9.06 -3.49 -20.03
N SER A 810 -10.37 -3.31 -19.82
CA SER A 810 -10.85 -2.06 -19.22
C SER A 810 -10.47 -2.04 -17.75
N CYS A 811 -9.76 -1.00 -17.32
CA CYS A 811 -9.43 -0.77 -15.91
C CYS A 811 -10.11 0.51 -15.42
N ARG A 812 -10.07 0.74 -14.11
CA ARG A 812 -10.81 1.84 -13.50
C ARG A 812 -10.02 2.49 -12.39
N SER A 813 -10.41 3.71 -12.06
CA SER A 813 -9.80 4.48 -10.96
C SER A 813 -10.00 3.88 -9.55
N ASN A 814 -10.83 2.83 -9.39
CA ASN A 814 -10.90 1.96 -8.20
C ASN A 814 -10.11 0.67 -8.35
N GLU A 815 -10.25 0.08 -9.51
CA GLU A 815 -9.95 -1.33 -9.72
C GLU A 815 -8.70 -1.36 -10.60
N GLN A 816 -7.54 -1.17 -9.96
CA GLN A 816 -6.22 -1.39 -10.58
C GLN A 816 -5.90 -2.90 -10.68
N SER A 817 -6.89 -3.68 -11.13
CA SER A 817 -6.73 -5.07 -11.58
C SER A 817 -6.04 -5.09 -12.95
N CYS A 818 -4.93 -4.38 -13.09
CA CYS A 818 -4.13 -4.49 -14.29
C CYS A 818 -3.23 -5.73 -14.25
N PRO A 819 -3.12 -6.44 -15.37
CA PRO A 819 -2.21 -7.59 -15.53
C PRO A 819 -0.80 -7.26 -15.03
N ARG A 820 -0.08 -8.25 -14.49
CA ARG A 820 1.21 -8.09 -13.76
C ARG A 820 2.39 -7.43 -14.52
N THR A 821 2.16 -6.96 -15.74
CA THR A 821 3.11 -6.26 -16.64
C THR A 821 2.44 -5.04 -17.32
N SER A 822 1.51 -4.37 -16.63
CA SER A 822 0.72 -3.27 -17.20
C SER A 822 0.11 -2.34 -16.15
N GLU A 823 -0.10 -1.08 -16.54
CA GLU A 823 -0.58 0.01 -15.68
C GLU A 823 -1.87 0.59 -16.25
N CYS A 824 -2.74 1.18 -15.43
CA CYS A 824 -4.04 1.66 -15.92
C CYS A 824 -3.94 3.03 -16.62
N ASP A 825 -4.09 3.07 -17.94
CA ASP A 825 -4.09 4.31 -18.75
C ASP A 825 -5.54 4.82 -18.93
N TYR A 826 -5.84 5.99 -18.36
CA TYR A 826 -7.22 6.49 -18.22
C TYR A 826 -7.71 7.23 -19.48
N ASP A 827 -8.45 6.52 -20.35
CA ASP A 827 -8.89 7.03 -21.64
C ASP A 827 -10.20 7.85 -21.63
N ARG A 828 -11.03 7.79 -20.56
CA ARG A 828 -12.25 8.63 -20.43
C ARG A 828 -12.81 8.79 -19.00
N GLN A 829 -13.68 9.78 -18.85
CA GLN A 829 -14.32 10.17 -17.58
C GLN A 829 -15.78 9.68 -17.44
N ALA A 830 -16.18 9.33 -16.21
CA ALA A 830 -17.48 8.85 -15.67
C ALA A 830 -17.52 9.27 -14.15
N PRO A 831 -18.28 8.70 -13.15
CA PRO A 831 -18.42 9.33 -11.80
C PRO A 831 -18.21 8.55 -10.43
N SER A 832 -17.07 8.73 -9.71
CA SER A 832 -16.85 9.00 -8.25
C SER A 832 -15.37 8.89 -7.74
N LYS A 833 -14.96 9.77 -6.79
CA LYS A 833 -13.66 9.71 -6.06
C LYS A 833 -13.71 8.71 -4.88
N LEU A 834 -13.87 7.41 -5.13
CA LEU A 834 -14.45 6.55 -4.08
C LEU A 834 -14.00 5.10 -4.04
N ASN A 835 -12.72 4.93 -4.32
CA ASN A 835 -12.35 3.88 -5.23
C ASN A 835 -11.15 3.05 -4.72
N ALA A 836 -10.36 3.57 -3.78
CA ALA A 836 -9.15 2.91 -3.27
C ALA A 836 -9.36 1.92 -2.11
N VAL A 837 -10.61 1.56 -1.77
CA VAL A 837 -10.88 0.36 -0.96
C VAL A 837 -11.77 -0.55 -1.79
N SER A 838 -11.39 -1.83 -1.81
CA SER A 838 -11.91 -2.87 -2.68
C SER A 838 -13.42 -3.13 -2.50
N GLY A 839 -14.27 -2.39 -3.22
CA GLY A 839 -15.72 -2.60 -3.37
C GLY A 839 -16.64 -1.52 -2.75
N ARG A 840 -17.94 -1.85 -2.65
CA ARG A 840 -19.10 -1.09 -2.07
C ARG A 840 -19.50 0.29 -2.63
N LYS A 841 -20.75 0.32 -3.12
CA LYS A 841 -21.47 1.51 -3.60
C LYS A 841 -22.37 2.13 -2.52
N ALA A 842 -22.44 3.47 -2.51
CA ALA A 842 -23.56 4.32 -2.03
C ALA A 842 -23.38 5.80 -2.47
N SER A 843 -23.48 6.05 -3.78
CA SER A 843 -23.66 7.34 -4.49
C SER A 843 -23.36 8.69 -3.78
N VAL A 844 -22.31 9.43 -4.23
CA VAL A 844 -22.27 10.92 -4.34
C VAL A 844 -21.31 11.42 -5.46
N ASP A 845 -21.84 11.76 -6.64
CA ASP A 845 -21.69 13.01 -7.44
C ASP A 845 -20.35 13.70 -7.87
N GLN A 846 -19.22 13.02 -8.13
CA GLN A 846 -18.08 13.60 -8.92
C GLN A 846 -17.36 12.55 -9.78
N PRO A 847 -16.30 12.87 -10.57
CA PRO A 847 -15.68 11.94 -11.52
C PRO A 847 -15.01 10.66 -11.00
N PHE A 848 -15.03 9.62 -11.84
CA PHE A 848 -14.33 8.31 -11.86
C PHE A 848 -13.87 8.09 -13.29
N TYR A 849 -12.73 7.45 -13.48
CA TYR A 849 -12.16 7.26 -14.81
C TYR A 849 -12.27 5.81 -15.23
N LEU A 850 -12.74 5.61 -16.45
CA LEU A 850 -12.61 4.37 -17.20
C LEU A 850 -11.31 4.51 -17.98
N GLY A 851 -10.44 3.52 -17.83
CA GLY A 851 -9.20 3.40 -18.56
C GLY A 851 -9.06 2.04 -19.20
N ARG A 852 -7.88 1.80 -19.71
CA ARG A 852 -7.46 0.52 -20.25
C ARG A 852 -6.07 0.18 -19.75
N CYS A 853 -5.86 -1.06 -19.33
CA CYS A 853 -4.53 -1.48 -18.90
C CYS A 853 -3.59 -1.35 -20.09
N ARG A 854 -2.50 -0.62 -19.88
CA ARG A 854 -1.46 -0.34 -20.84
C ARG A 854 -0.22 -1.16 -20.50
N PRO A 855 0.28 -1.97 -21.44
CA PRO A 855 1.46 -2.80 -21.23
C PRO A 855 2.69 -1.92 -20.96
N SER A 856 3.43 -2.21 -19.87
CA SER A 856 4.65 -1.48 -19.52
C SER A 856 5.84 -1.82 -20.44
N GLY A 857 5.76 -2.94 -21.16
CA GLY A 857 6.72 -3.36 -22.17
C GLY A 857 6.17 -4.42 -23.12
N ALA A 858 7.00 -4.87 -24.06
CA ALA A 858 6.66 -5.99 -24.94
C ALA A 858 6.67 -7.32 -24.18
N SER A 859 5.77 -8.24 -24.55
CA SER A 859 5.66 -9.57 -23.93
C SER A 859 5.62 -10.68 -24.98
N ALA A 860 5.60 -11.95 -24.53
CA ALA A 860 5.39 -13.09 -25.43
C ALA A 860 4.03 -13.06 -26.15
N PHE A 861 3.03 -12.39 -25.55
CA PHE A 861 1.65 -12.31 -26.06
C PHE A 861 1.35 -10.98 -26.76
N LEU A 862 2.11 -9.92 -26.45
CA LEU A 862 2.17 -8.67 -27.20
C LEU A 862 3.61 -8.40 -27.66
N PRO A 863 4.08 -9.13 -28.69
CA PRO A 863 5.42 -8.96 -29.21
C PRO A 863 5.54 -7.65 -30.01
N CYS A 864 6.78 -7.17 -30.15
CA CYS A 864 7.04 -5.99 -30.97
C CYS A 864 6.63 -6.20 -32.44
N PRO A 865 6.07 -5.16 -33.08
CA PRO A 865 5.83 -5.19 -34.51
C PRO A 865 7.19 -5.25 -35.23
N ARG A 866 7.26 -6.11 -36.26
CA ARG A 866 8.46 -6.27 -37.10
C ARG A 866 8.60 -5.15 -38.11
#